data_AF-A0A6N2M6I8-F1
#
_entry.id   AF-A0A6N2M6I8-F1
#
_cell.length_a   1.000
_cell.length_b   1.000
_cell.length_c   1.000
_cell.angle_alpha   90.00
_cell.angle_beta   90.00
_cell.angle_gamma   90.00
#
_symmetry.space_group_name_H-M   'P 1'
#
loop_
_entity.id
_entity.type
_entity.pdbx_description
1 polymer ?
#
loop_
_entity_poly.entity_id
_entity_poly.type
_entity_poly.pdbx_seq_one_letter_code
_entity_poly.pdbx_strand_id
1 'polypeptide(L)'
;MPPQTQRPLLLLPLFLTTLLYCQPISTVASQDPTFSPSNGTDYIRSGCGATLYPEICYASLSRYASAVQNSPRRLARVAIGVSLSRARRMANYLSNLSRQSDFGADNRAASALHDCFSNLGDAVDEIHGSLKQMRQVGAAGPSTESFLFQMSNVQTWMSAALTDEETCTDGFEDVADGAVKTGVCDRAADVKKLTSNALALVLVFLNAYFLFYSLASVHGGTAISCDQTPFPEACNYFIDTNISKIPPLFALRDQSLLITMNKAIEAHQLVSSMDLSSFNHRAKLAWDDCLKLYEDAVDHVNRSMSSCQSNGGRRRLLVDHGFPSWVPDSDRKLLQSNGRAAPKADIVVAQDGSGDYKTISEAVAASVQLRKGTERFVIYVKKGLYKENVEIKKSMKNLMFVGDGIDATVITSSKNIQDGTTTFSSATLGASGKGFIAKDMTFENTAGPQKHQAVALRSGSDFSVFYRCSFKGYQDTLYVHSQRQFYRDCDIYGTVDFIFGDAAAVLQNCNIFVRRPMSKQKNTVTAQGRTDPNENTGIVIHNSRVMAASDLRPVQGSFKSYLGRPWKKYSRTVFLKTNLDGLIDPAGWLPWKGDFALSTLYYGEYMSTGTGASTKGRVKWPGYHTITSPKEAGKFTVENFLAGNSWISAAGVPFDSVQDISRHPSCFQAPRQQGNTSMAASFRITREDLAAYFERQNFAFCEAETDRPVNSCIFERPRATATCKEAHKNQQR
;
A
#
# COMPACT_ATOMS: atom_id res chain seq x y z
N MET A 1 49.74 -54.26 2.73
CA MET A 1 48.57 -55.14 2.56
C MET A 1 47.47 -54.67 3.51
N PRO A 2 46.26 -54.42 2.99
CA PRO A 2 46.08 -53.35 1.99
C PRO A 2 44.67 -52.69 2.04
N PRO A 3 44.39 -51.69 1.17
CA PRO A 3 45.18 -50.46 0.95
C PRO A 3 44.25 -49.21 0.86
N GLN A 4 44.58 -48.06 1.46
CA GLN A 4 45.27 -46.92 0.86
C GLN A 4 45.09 -46.69 -0.66
N THR A 5 44.41 -45.59 -1.00
CA THR A 5 44.78 -44.70 -2.13
C THR A 5 44.57 -43.23 -1.73
N GLN A 6 45.53 -42.40 -2.14
CA GLN A 6 45.83 -41.05 -1.65
C GLN A 6 45.03 -39.93 -2.35
N ARG A 7 45.00 -38.77 -1.69
CA ARG A 7 44.47 -37.45 -2.12
C ARG A 7 45.27 -36.82 -3.28
N PRO A 8 44.79 -35.74 -3.93
CA PRO A 8 44.98 -34.35 -3.42
C PRO A 8 43.72 -33.45 -3.61
N LEU A 9 43.28 -32.67 -2.61
CA LEU A 9 43.51 -31.22 -2.39
C LEU A 9 43.40 -30.31 -3.64
N LEU A 10 42.36 -29.46 -3.69
CA LEU A 10 42.40 -28.06 -4.16
C LEU A 10 41.07 -27.32 -3.86
N LEU A 11 41.17 -26.00 -3.70
CA LEU A 11 40.26 -25.05 -3.07
C LEU A 11 39.07 -24.57 -3.94
N LEU A 12 38.00 -24.07 -3.27
CA LEU A 12 36.97 -23.04 -3.60
C LEU A 12 37.05 -22.28 -4.96
N PRO A 13 36.02 -21.49 -5.35
CA PRO A 13 34.60 -21.70 -5.66
C PRO A 13 34.30 -21.36 -7.15
N LEU A 14 33.10 -21.59 -7.70
CA LEU A 14 32.75 -21.15 -9.07
C LEU A 14 31.46 -20.33 -9.11
N PHE A 15 31.66 -19.01 -9.01
CA PHE A 15 30.79 -17.98 -9.59
C PHE A 15 31.18 -17.78 -11.07
N LEU A 16 30.18 -17.45 -11.90
CA LEU A 16 30.27 -16.80 -13.22
C LEU A 16 31.05 -17.52 -14.35
N THR A 17 30.34 -18.02 -15.37
CA THR A 17 30.63 -17.76 -16.81
C THR A 17 29.47 -18.22 -17.69
N THR A 18 28.63 -17.29 -18.14
CA THR A 18 27.81 -17.43 -19.35
C THR A 18 28.20 -16.30 -20.30
N LEU A 19 29.07 -16.59 -21.27
CA LEU A 19 29.26 -15.80 -22.49
C LEU A 19 30.08 -16.63 -23.49
N LEU A 20 29.69 -16.53 -24.76
CA LEU A 20 30.36 -17.00 -25.99
C LEU A 20 30.10 -18.45 -26.43
N TYR A 21 29.00 -18.64 -27.17
CA TYR A 21 29.01 -19.49 -28.35
C TYR A 21 28.55 -18.67 -29.56
N CYS A 22 29.51 -18.07 -30.25
CA CYS A 22 29.37 -17.65 -31.64
C CYS A 22 30.29 -18.57 -32.44
N GLN A 23 29.73 -19.41 -33.30
CA GLN A 23 30.48 -20.23 -34.26
C GLN A 23 30.30 -19.66 -35.67
N PRO A 24 31.30 -19.79 -36.57
CA PRO A 24 31.34 -19.09 -37.84
C PRO A 24 30.49 -19.76 -38.92
N ILE A 25 30.05 -18.94 -39.87
CA ILE A 25 29.20 -19.26 -41.02
C ILE A 25 30.04 -19.97 -42.10
N SER A 26 29.53 -21.11 -42.60
CA SER A 26 29.91 -21.65 -43.91
C SER A 26 28.97 -21.11 -44.99
N THR A 27 29.56 -20.60 -46.07
CA THR A 27 28.93 -19.98 -47.25
C THR A 27 28.44 -20.98 -48.30
N VAL A 28 27.61 -20.47 -49.22
CA VAL A 28 27.18 -21.01 -50.56
C VAL A 28 25.83 -21.77 -50.52
N ALA A 29 24.78 -21.49 -51.32
CA ALA A 29 24.54 -20.54 -52.41
C ALA A 29 23.03 -20.23 -52.58
N SER A 30 22.81 -19.05 -53.19
CA SER A 30 21.65 -18.45 -53.84
C SER A 30 20.38 -19.28 -54.15
N GLN A 31 19.24 -18.77 -53.67
CA GLN A 31 18.06 -18.39 -54.47
C GLN A 31 17.23 -17.37 -53.66
N ASP A 32 16.80 -16.28 -54.30
CA ASP A 32 15.97 -15.18 -53.74
C ASP A 32 14.76 -14.99 -54.71
N PRO A 33 13.59 -14.43 -54.34
CA PRO A 33 13.30 -13.70 -53.09
C PRO A 33 11.93 -13.98 -52.41
N THR A 34 11.79 -13.43 -51.19
CA THR A 34 10.53 -13.07 -50.47
C THR A 34 9.82 -14.10 -49.57
N PHE A 35 10.31 -14.30 -48.34
CA PHE A 35 9.50 -14.19 -47.11
C PHE A 35 10.40 -14.23 -45.87
N SER A 36 10.49 -13.15 -45.10
CA SER A 36 11.07 -13.21 -43.74
C SER A 36 10.10 -12.59 -42.74
N PRO A 37 9.24 -13.40 -42.09
CA PRO A 37 8.43 -12.96 -40.94
C PRO A 37 9.05 -13.36 -39.59
N SER A 38 10.15 -14.12 -39.57
CA SER A 38 10.50 -14.98 -38.43
C SER A 38 10.85 -14.23 -37.14
N ASN A 39 11.59 -13.13 -37.19
CA ASN A 39 12.10 -12.48 -35.97
C ASN A 39 10.98 -11.90 -35.08
N GLY A 40 9.98 -11.23 -35.67
CA GLY A 40 8.94 -10.55 -34.90
C GLY A 40 7.92 -11.50 -34.26
N THR A 41 7.54 -12.57 -34.96
CA THR A 41 6.60 -13.57 -34.42
C THR A 41 7.26 -14.43 -33.34
N ASP A 42 8.53 -14.78 -33.51
CA ASP A 42 9.27 -15.56 -32.50
C ASP A 42 9.46 -14.76 -31.20
N TYR A 43 9.72 -13.46 -31.30
CA TYR A 43 9.74 -12.55 -30.14
C TYR A 43 8.40 -12.55 -29.37
N ILE A 44 7.28 -12.47 -30.09
CA ILE A 44 5.94 -12.52 -29.47
C ILE A 44 5.73 -13.88 -28.79
N ARG A 45 6.11 -14.99 -29.43
CA ARG A 45 5.98 -16.33 -28.85
C ARG A 45 6.77 -16.45 -27.55
N SER A 46 8.00 -15.95 -27.52
CA SER A 46 8.83 -15.92 -26.31
C SER A 46 8.17 -15.10 -25.19
N GLY A 47 7.70 -13.88 -25.50
CA GLY A 47 7.02 -13.04 -24.52
C GLY A 47 5.73 -13.67 -23.97
N CYS A 48 4.95 -14.34 -24.83
CA CYS A 48 3.73 -15.05 -24.45
C CYS A 48 3.98 -16.26 -23.54
N GLY A 49 5.18 -16.85 -23.56
CA GLY A 49 5.55 -17.95 -22.68
C GLY A 49 5.51 -17.61 -21.18
N ALA A 50 5.55 -16.32 -20.82
CA ALA A 50 5.44 -15.85 -19.44
C ALA A 50 3.98 -15.62 -18.98
N THR A 51 2.99 -15.90 -19.83
CA THR A 51 1.56 -15.61 -19.56
C THR A 51 0.79 -16.86 -19.13
N LEU A 52 -0.35 -16.69 -18.46
CA LEU A 52 -1.22 -17.82 -18.07
C LEU A 52 -1.87 -18.51 -19.28
N TYR A 53 -2.05 -17.79 -20.39
CA TYR A 53 -2.71 -18.30 -21.60
C TYR A 53 -1.81 -18.09 -22.84
N PRO A 54 -0.67 -18.80 -22.95
CA PRO A 54 0.37 -18.55 -23.95
C PRO A 54 -0.12 -18.70 -25.39
N GLU A 55 -0.96 -19.71 -25.67
CA GLU A 55 -1.49 -19.93 -27.02
C GLU A 55 -2.46 -18.81 -27.44
N ILE A 56 -3.34 -18.38 -26.54
CA ILE A 56 -4.27 -17.27 -26.79
C ILE A 56 -3.50 -15.96 -26.94
N CYS A 57 -2.44 -15.76 -26.13
CA CYS A 57 -1.54 -14.63 -26.25
C CYS A 57 -0.92 -14.59 -27.65
N TYR A 58 -0.31 -15.68 -28.09
CA TYR A 58 0.36 -15.75 -29.38
C TYR A 58 -0.62 -15.58 -30.55
N ALA A 59 -1.74 -16.30 -30.53
CA ALA A 59 -2.75 -16.23 -31.58
C ALA A 59 -3.35 -14.82 -31.72
N SER A 60 -3.54 -14.10 -30.60
CA SER A 60 -4.11 -12.76 -30.62
C SER A 60 -3.10 -11.67 -31.02
N LEU A 61 -1.80 -11.90 -30.83
CA LEU A 61 -0.74 -10.89 -31.01
C LEU A 61 0.13 -11.08 -32.26
N SER A 62 0.27 -12.30 -32.78
CA SER A 62 1.21 -12.63 -33.89
C SER A 62 1.08 -11.72 -35.12
N ARG A 63 -0.14 -11.37 -35.52
CA ARG A 63 -0.41 -10.43 -36.64
C ARG A 63 0.09 -9.00 -36.42
N TYR A 64 0.46 -8.65 -35.19
CA TYR A 64 1.00 -7.33 -34.83
C TYR A 64 2.54 -7.33 -34.71
N ALA A 65 3.24 -8.38 -35.18
CA ALA A 65 4.70 -8.48 -35.15
C ALA A 65 5.40 -7.21 -35.66
N SER A 66 4.91 -6.62 -36.76
CA SER A 66 5.45 -5.38 -37.34
C SER A 66 5.25 -4.14 -36.46
N ALA A 67 4.20 -4.11 -35.63
CA ALA A 67 3.93 -3.03 -34.68
C ALA A 67 4.74 -3.20 -33.39
N VAL A 68 4.97 -4.45 -32.96
CA VAL A 68 5.74 -4.79 -31.75
C VAL A 68 7.22 -4.48 -31.91
N GLN A 69 7.82 -4.76 -33.09
CA GLN A 69 9.23 -4.44 -33.40
C GLN A 69 10.20 -4.91 -32.30
N ASN A 70 10.02 -6.13 -31.78
CA ASN A 70 10.84 -6.73 -30.72
C ASN A 70 11.00 -5.88 -29.44
N SER A 71 10.03 -5.00 -29.15
CA SER A 71 10.07 -4.13 -27.98
C SER A 71 9.08 -4.60 -26.91
N PRO A 72 9.52 -4.81 -25.65
CA PRO A 72 8.63 -5.28 -24.58
C PRO A 72 7.56 -4.23 -24.25
N ARG A 73 7.91 -2.94 -24.34
CA ARG A 73 6.97 -1.83 -24.18
C ARG A 73 5.88 -1.87 -25.25
N ARG A 74 6.25 -2.09 -26.51
CA ARG A 74 5.30 -2.13 -27.63
C ARG A 74 4.45 -3.39 -27.56
N LEU A 75 5.03 -4.53 -27.20
CA LEU A 75 4.31 -5.79 -26.96
C LEU A 75 3.22 -5.61 -25.90
N ALA A 76 3.57 -5.06 -24.73
CA ALA A 76 2.60 -4.77 -23.67
C ALA A 76 1.51 -3.80 -24.14
N ARG A 77 1.87 -2.71 -24.85
CA ARG A 77 0.90 -1.74 -25.41
C ARG A 77 -0.06 -2.36 -26.41
N VAL A 78 0.43 -3.23 -27.30
CA VAL A 78 -0.40 -3.94 -28.28
C VAL A 78 -1.33 -4.92 -27.56
N ALA A 79 -0.83 -5.65 -26.55
CA ALA A 79 -1.64 -6.56 -25.74
C ALA A 79 -2.79 -5.85 -25.01
N ILE A 80 -2.53 -4.72 -24.36
CA ILE A 80 -3.57 -3.88 -23.75
C ILE A 80 -4.57 -3.40 -24.83
N GLY A 81 -4.08 -3.01 -26.02
CA GLY A 81 -4.94 -2.59 -27.12
C GLY A 81 -5.87 -3.70 -27.63
N VAL A 82 -5.38 -4.94 -27.70
CA VAL A 82 -6.17 -6.12 -28.09
C VAL A 82 -7.20 -6.47 -27.02
N SER A 83 -6.81 -6.46 -25.74
CA SER A 83 -7.74 -6.63 -24.60
C SER A 83 -8.85 -5.57 -24.64
N LEU A 84 -8.50 -4.28 -24.79
CA LEU A 84 -9.47 -3.18 -24.89
C LEU A 84 -10.47 -3.39 -26.04
N SER A 85 -9.97 -3.85 -27.19
CA SER A 85 -10.80 -4.15 -28.35
C SER A 85 -11.81 -5.26 -28.06
N ARG A 86 -11.41 -6.31 -27.34
CA ARG A 86 -12.31 -7.41 -26.94
C ARG A 86 -13.30 -6.98 -25.88
N ALA A 87 -12.86 -6.25 -24.85
CA ALA A 87 -13.71 -5.72 -23.78
C ALA A 87 -14.80 -4.80 -24.35
N ARG A 88 -14.46 -3.91 -25.29
CA ARG A 88 -15.46 -3.07 -26.00
C ARG A 88 -16.49 -3.89 -26.79
N ARG A 89 -16.05 -4.96 -27.47
CA ARG A 89 -16.99 -5.86 -28.16
C ARG A 89 -17.92 -6.56 -27.17
N MET A 90 -17.42 -6.92 -26.00
CA MET A 90 -18.23 -7.53 -24.94
C MET A 90 -19.24 -6.53 -24.37
N ALA A 91 -18.81 -5.30 -24.05
CA ALA A 91 -19.71 -4.23 -23.60
C ALA A 91 -20.84 -3.95 -24.62
N ASN A 92 -20.51 -3.90 -25.91
CA ASN A 92 -21.51 -3.75 -26.98
C ASN A 92 -22.47 -4.95 -27.07
N TYR A 93 -21.96 -6.18 -26.90
CA TYR A 93 -22.79 -7.38 -26.85
C TYR A 93 -23.79 -7.33 -25.69
N LEU A 94 -23.33 -6.97 -24.49
CA LEU A 94 -24.17 -6.80 -23.29
C LEU A 94 -25.21 -5.68 -23.49
N SER A 95 -24.81 -4.56 -24.07
CA SER A 95 -25.74 -3.46 -24.37
C SER A 95 -26.84 -3.88 -25.34
N ASN A 96 -26.53 -4.67 -26.36
CA ASN A 96 -27.52 -5.17 -27.30
C ASN A 96 -28.42 -6.22 -26.65
N LEU A 97 -27.83 -7.13 -25.87
CA LEU A 97 -28.56 -8.16 -25.15
C LEU A 97 -29.58 -7.54 -24.20
N SER A 98 -29.16 -6.55 -23.40
CA SER A 98 -30.03 -5.82 -22.48
C SER A 98 -31.20 -5.09 -23.14
N ARG A 99 -31.11 -4.78 -24.45
CA ARG A 99 -32.19 -4.14 -25.22
C ARG A 99 -33.16 -5.15 -25.85
N GLN A 100 -32.71 -6.37 -26.07
CA GLN A 100 -33.42 -7.40 -26.83
C GLN A 100 -34.10 -8.45 -25.93
N SER A 101 -33.62 -8.58 -24.70
CA SER A 101 -34.07 -9.59 -23.75
C SER A 101 -35.39 -9.20 -23.08
N ASP A 102 -36.44 -10.00 -23.33
CA ASP A 102 -37.57 -10.13 -22.42
C ASP A 102 -37.16 -11.11 -21.30
N PHE A 103 -36.74 -10.59 -20.15
CA PHE A 103 -36.34 -11.41 -19.00
C PHE A 103 -37.54 -12.10 -18.31
N GLY A 104 -38.76 -11.86 -18.77
CA GLY A 104 -39.97 -12.34 -18.10
C GLY A 104 -39.96 -11.96 -16.62
N ALA A 105 -40.26 -12.93 -15.75
CA ALA A 105 -40.26 -12.76 -14.30
C ALA A 105 -38.91 -13.06 -13.61
N ASP A 106 -37.83 -13.37 -14.35
CA ASP A 106 -36.52 -13.68 -13.75
C ASP A 106 -35.74 -12.41 -13.42
N ASN A 107 -36.09 -11.83 -12.27
CA ASN A 107 -35.43 -10.64 -11.72
C ASN A 107 -33.92 -10.85 -11.48
N ARG A 108 -33.47 -12.10 -11.28
CA ARG A 108 -32.06 -12.40 -10.94
C ARG A 108 -31.18 -12.36 -12.18
N ALA A 109 -31.64 -12.95 -13.29
CA ALA A 109 -30.95 -12.85 -14.58
C ALA A 109 -30.84 -11.39 -15.07
N ALA A 110 -31.91 -10.61 -14.88
CA ALA A 110 -31.91 -9.19 -15.22
C ALA A 110 -30.90 -8.39 -14.36
N SER A 111 -30.88 -8.63 -13.04
CA SER A 111 -29.90 -8.00 -12.14
C SER A 111 -28.46 -8.39 -12.52
N ALA A 112 -28.21 -9.68 -12.76
CA ALA A 112 -26.89 -10.18 -13.16
C ALA A 112 -26.40 -9.56 -14.47
N LEU A 113 -27.29 -9.41 -15.47
CA LEU A 113 -26.91 -8.76 -16.72
C LEU A 113 -26.64 -7.26 -16.52
N HIS A 114 -27.45 -6.56 -15.71
CA HIS A 114 -27.22 -5.16 -15.40
C HIS A 114 -25.86 -4.94 -14.72
N ASP A 115 -25.54 -5.77 -13.73
CA ASP A 115 -24.25 -5.73 -13.03
C ASP A 115 -23.11 -6.05 -13.99
N CYS A 116 -23.24 -7.08 -14.82
CA CYS A 116 -22.23 -7.41 -15.81
C CYS A 116 -22.01 -6.27 -16.82
N PHE A 117 -23.07 -5.60 -17.28
CA PHE A 117 -22.94 -4.42 -18.14
C PHE A 117 -22.16 -3.29 -17.46
N SER A 118 -22.47 -3.00 -16.19
CA SER A 118 -21.74 -1.98 -15.41
C SER A 118 -20.27 -2.35 -15.25
N ASN A 119 -19.99 -3.58 -14.79
CA ASN A 119 -18.63 -4.05 -14.56
C ASN A 119 -17.81 -4.07 -15.86
N LEU A 120 -18.35 -4.53 -16.99
CA LEU A 120 -17.62 -4.49 -18.26
C LEU A 120 -17.40 -3.06 -18.78
N GLY A 121 -18.30 -2.13 -18.47
CA GLY A 121 -18.08 -0.70 -18.70
C GLY A 121 -16.88 -0.19 -17.90
N ASP A 122 -16.81 -0.56 -16.62
CA ASP A 122 -15.70 -0.19 -15.74
C ASP A 122 -14.37 -0.80 -16.23
N ALA A 123 -14.36 -2.08 -16.60
CA ALA A 123 -13.20 -2.77 -17.16
C ALA A 123 -12.68 -2.08 -18.44
N VAL A 124 -13.58 -1.66 -19.34
CA VAL A 124 -13.20 -0.91 -20.56
C VAL A 124 -12.49 0.40 -20.21
N ASP A 125 -12.98 1.13 -19.21
CA ASP A 125 -12.37 2.37 -18.75
C ASP A 125 -10.99 2.13 -18.11
N GLU A 126 -10.83 1.08 -17.31
CA GLU A 126 -9.55 0.71 -16.69
C GLU A 126 -8.49 0.31 -17.72
N ILE A 127 -8.87 -0.54 -18.69
CA ILE A 127 -7.96 -0.95 -19.78
C ILE A 127 -7.61 0.26 -20.67
N HIS A 128 -8.57 1.15 -20.93
CA HIS A 128 -8.31 2.38 -21.67
C HIS A 128 -7.34 3.31 -20.91
N GLY A 129 -7.54 3.50 -19.61
CA GLY A 129 -6.65 4.26 -18.74
C GLY A 129 -5.23 3.70 -18.76
N SER A 130 -5.10 2.38 -18.65
CA SER A 130 -3.84 1.65 -18.75
C SER A 130 -3.12 1.90 -20.07
N LEU A 131 -3.85 1.84 -21.20
CA LEU A 131 -3.28 2.12 -22.51
C LEU A 131 -2.81 3.58 -22.64
N LYS A 132 -3.59 4.53 -22.11
CA LYS A 132 -3.23 5.95 -22.10
C LYS A 132 -1.97 6.19 -21.26
N GLN A 133 -1.87 5.60 -20.08
CA GLN A 133 -0.69 5.70 -19.23
C GLN A 133 0.55 5.11 -19.93
N MET A 134 0.44 3.92 -20.53
CA MET A 134 1.54 3.29 -21.28
C MET A 134 2.04 4.12 -22.48
N ARG A 135 1.18 4.97 -23.06
CA ARG A 135 1.56 5.94 -24.10
C ARG A 135 2.44 7.06 -23.53
N GLN A 136 2.16 7.50 -22.31
CA GLN A 136 2.81 8.61 -21.65
C GLN A 136 4.06 8.21 -20.85
N VAL A 137 4.19 6.91 -20.51
CA VAL A 137 5.36 6.37 -19.81
C VAL A 137 6.67 6.78 -20.51
N GLY A 138 7.57 7.43 -19.79
CA GLY A 138 8.85 7.92 -20.32
C GLY A 138 8.82 9.25 -21.10
N ALA A 139 7.68 9.95 -21.18
CA ALA A 139 7.57 11.26 -21.84
C ALA A 139 7.86 12.46 -20.91
N ALA A 140 7.93 12.27 -19.59
CA ALA A 140 7.96 13.35 -18.58
C ALA A 140 9.32 13.57 -17.88
N GLY A 141 10.44 13.08 -18.42
CA GLY A 141 11.77 13.19 -17.77
C GLY A 141 12.07 12.06 -16.76
N PRO A 142 13.32 11.95 -16.23
CA PRO A 142 13.90 10.69 -15.78
C PRO A 142 13.97 10.56 -14.25
N SER A 143 12.84 10.50 -13.55
CA SER A 143 12.84 9.93 -12.19
C SER A 143 12.24 8.54 -12.20
N THR A 144 13.00 7.57 -11.70
CA THR A 144 12.57 6.17 -11.54
C THR A 144 11.26 6.11 -10.75
N GLU A 145 11.09 6.94 -9.72
CA GLU A 145 9.86 7.03 -8.92
C GLU A 145 8.62 7.36 -9.75
N SER A 146 8.70 8.35 -10.65
CA SER A 146 7.59 8.71 -11.54
C SER A 146 7.21 7.56 -12.46
N PHE A 147 8.21 6.86 -13.03
CA PHE A 147 7.98 5.67 -13.84
C PHE A 147 7.30 4.54 -13.04
N LEU A 148 7.77 4.27 -11.82
CA LEU A 148 7.22 3.21 -10.97
C LEU A 148 5.78 3.50 -10.55
N PHE A 149 5.48 4.75 -10.19
CA PHE A 149 4.10 5.15 -9.89
C PHE A 149 3.19 5.00 -11.10
N GLN A 150 3.65 5.42 -12.29
CA GLN A 150 2.89 5.24 -13.53
C GLN A 150 2.64 3.76 -13.85
N MET A 151 3.64 2.89 -13.66
CA MET A 151 3.47 1.46 -13.91
C MET A 151 2.59 0.79 -12.85
N SER A 152 2.67 1.22 -11.59
CA SER A 152 1.77 0.80 -10.53
C SER A 152 0.31 1.12 -10.89
N ASN A 153 0.03 2.28 -11.49
CA ASN A 153 -1.31 2.59 -11.99
C ASN A 153 -1.76 1.61 -13.09
N VAL A 154 -0.89 1.34 -14.08
CA VAL A 154 -1.20 0.37 -15.15
C VAL A 154 -1.50 -1.01 -14.58
N GLN A 155 -0.68 -1.49 -13.64
CA GLN A 155 -0.90 -2.79 -13.00
C GLN A 155 -2.21 -2.82 -12.20
N THR A 156 -2.49 -1.77 -11.44
CA THR A 156 -3.70 -1.66 -10.60
C THR A 156 -4.95 -1.66 -11.46
N TRP A 157 -5.01 -0.83 -12.50
CA TRP A 157 -6.17 -0.72 -13.38
C TRP A 157 -6.38 -2.00 -14.20
N MET A 158 -5.32 -2.62 -14.71
CA MET A 158 -5.44 -3.93 -15.38
C MET A 158 -5.90 -5.04 -14.43
N SER A 159 -5.50 -5.00 -13.15
CA SER A 159 -6.01 -5.93 -12.13
C SER A 159 -7.50 -5.66 -11.84
N ALA A 160 -7.89 -4.39 -11.65
CA ALA A 160 -9.29 -4.01 -11.47
C ALA A 160 -10.18 -4.44 -12.65
N ALA A 161 -9.68 -4.33 -13.89
CA ALA A 161 -10.39 -4.82 -15.07
C ALA A 161 -10.65 -6.33 -15.03
N LEU A 162 -9.68 -7.13 -14.56
CA LEU A 162 -9.88 -8.57 -14.34
C LEU A 162 -10.92 -8.83 -13.26
N THR A 163 -10.86 -8.09 -12.15
CA THR A 163 -11.84 -8.17 -11.08
C THR A 163 -13.26 -7.85 -11.56
N ASP A 164 -13.42 -6.80 -12.37
CA ASP A 164 -14.72 -6.41 -12.96
C ASP A 164 -15.24 -7.50 -13.91
N GLU A 165 -14.37 -8.01 -14.79
CA GLU A 165 -14.70 -9.12 -15.70
C GLU A 165 -15.09 -10.40 -14.92
N GLU A 166 -14.43 -10.69 -13.79
CA GLU A 166 -14.76 -11.81 -12.89
C GLU A 166 -16.11 -11.59 -12.20
N THR A 167 -16.33 -10.40 -11.67
CA THR A 167 -17.58 -10.01 -11.01
C THR A 167 -18.78 -10.14 -11.95
N CYS A 168 -18.60 -9.80 -13.23
CA CYS A 168 -19.64 -10.05 -14.24
C CYS A 168 -20.07 -11.52 -14.26
N THR A 169 -19.15 -12.48 -14.28
CA THR A 169 -19.52 -13.91 -14.35
C THR A 169 -20.00 -14.46 -13.02
N ASP A 170 -19.46 -13.97 -11.91
CA ASP A 170 -19.88 -14.37 -10.56
C ASP A 170 -21.36 -14.01 -10.32
N GLY A 171 -21.82 -12.89 -10.88
CA GLY A 171 -23.23 -12.50 -10.84
C GLY A 171 -24.20 -13.52 -11.49
N PHE A 172 -23.70 -14.41 -12.35
CA PHE A 172 -24.49 -15.46 -13.01
C PHE A 172 -24.42 -16.83 -12.30
N GLU A 173 -23.65 -17.01 -11.22
CA GLU A 173 -23.53 -18.32 -10.55
C GLU A 173 -24.89 -18.89 -10.15
N ASP A 174 -25.76 -18.04 -9.57
CA ASP A 174 -27.10 -18.42 -9.11
C ASP A 174 -28.20 -18.21 -10.18
N VAL A 175 -27.83 -17.81 -11.39
CA VAL A 175 -28.77 -17.73 -12.52
C VAL A 175 -28.89 -19.13 -13.12
N ALA A 176 -30.12 -19.54 -13.44
CA ALA A 176 -30.37 -20.84 -14.08
C ALA A 176 -29.60 -20.97 -15.40
N ASP A 177 -29.17 -22.19 -15.73
CA ASP A 177 -28.45 -22.44 -16.97
C ASP A 177 -29.34 -22.16 -18.19
N GLY A 178 -28.78 -21.46 -19.17
CA GLY A 178 -29.51 -21.01 -20.35
C GLY A 178 -28.63 -20.20 -21.28
N ALA A 179 -29.15 -19.90 -22.47
CA ALA A 179 -28.39 -19.26 -23.55
C ALA A 179 -27.76 -17.91 -23.15
N VAL A 180 -28.45 -17.14 -22.29
CA VAL A 180 -27.95 -15.86 -21.76
C VAL A 180 -26.72 -16.08 -20.88
N LYS A 181 -26.83 -16.94 -19.85
CA LYS A 181 -25.73 -17.24 -18.93
C LYS A 181 -24.52 -17.80 -19.69
N THR A 182 -24.72 -18.81 -20.53
CA THR A 182 -23.64 -19.42 -21.32
C THR A 182 -23.00 -18.39 -22.25
N GLY A 183 -23.80 -17.65 -23.02
CA GLY A 183 -23.30 -16.67 -23.98
C GLY A 183 -22.53 -15.52 -23.34
N VAL A 184 -22.97 -15.04 -22.17
CA VAL A 184 -22.28 -14.00 -21.40
C VAL A 184 -20.99 -14.54 -20.77
N CYS A 185 -21.06 -15.67 -20.07
CA CYS A 185 -19.92 -16.22 -19.33
C CYS A 185 -18.79 -16.65 -20.26
N ASP A 186 -19.08 -17.30 -21.39
CA ASP A 186 -18.06 -17.72 -22.36
C ASP A 186 -17.32 -16.51 -22.96
N ARG A 187 -18.06 -15.47 -23.33
CA ARG A 187 -17.47 -14.25 -23.91
C ARG A 187 -16.70 -13.45 -22.87
N ALA A 188 -17.18 -13.36 -21.63
CA ALA A 188 -16.45 -12.73 -20.54
C ALA A 188 -15.14 -13.50 -20.25
N ALA A 189 -15.18 -14.84 -20.23
CA ALA A 189 -14.00 -15.66 -20.04
C ALA A 189 -12.92 -15.44 -21.11
N ASP A 190 -13.31 -15.20 -22.37
CA ASP A 190 -12.37 -14.82 -23.43
C ASP A 190 -11.70 -13.46 -23.17
N VAL A 191 -12.45 -12.48 -22.66
CA VAL A 191 -11.92 -11.15 -22.33
C VAL A 191 -10.88 -11.30 -21.21
N LYS A 192 -11.22 -12.02 -20.13
CA LYS A 192 -10.32 -12.30 -18.99
C LYS A 192 -8.98 -12.85 -19.41
N LYS A 193 -8.97 -13.85 -20.30
CA LYS A 193 -7.74 -14.47 -20.78
C LYS A 193 -6.83 -13.47 -21.49
N LEU A 194 -7.41 -12.55 -22.28
CA LEU A 194 -6.65 -11.50 -22.96
C LEU A 194 -6.17 -10.41 -22.00
N THR A 195 -7.01 -10.01 -21.04
CA THR A 195 -6.66 -9.02 -20.01
C THR A 195 -5.54 -9.55 -19.11
N SER A 196 -5.60 -10.83 -18.71
CA SER A 196 -4.56 -11.56 -17.95
C SER A 196 -3.23 -11.59 -18.70
N ASN A 197 -3.26 -11.99 -19.98
CA ASN A 197 -2.05 -11.98 -20.82
C ASN A 197 -1.46 -10.58 -20.96
N ALA A 198 -2.30 -9.55 -21.12
CA ALA A 198 -1.83 -8.16 -21.20
C ALA A 198 -1.18 -7.70 -19.89
N LEU A 199 -1.77 -8.02 -18.72
CA LEU A 199 -1.20 -7.73 -17.41
C LEU A 199 0.17 -8.41 -17.22
N ALA A 200 0.29 -9.68 -17.57
CA ALA A 200 1.57 -10.41 -17.51
C ALA A 200 2.65 -9.74 -18.39
N LEU A 201 2.30 -9.34 -19.62
CA LEU A 201 3.23 -8.65 -20.52
C LEU A 201 3.63 -7.25 -20.04
N VAL A 202 2.76 -6.54 -19.32
CA VAL A 202 3.11 -5.30 -18.62
C VAL A 202 4.18 -5.55 -17.56
N LEU A 203 4.06 -6.64 -16.78
CA LEU A 203 5.07 -6.99 -15.78
C LEU A 203 6.39 -7.44 -16.41
N VAL A 204 6.34 -8.18 -17.53
CA VAL A 204 7.55 -8.48 -18.32
C VAL A 204 8.26 -7.20 -18.75
N PHE A 205 7.51 -6.19 -19.21
CA PHE A 205 8.09 -4.89 -19.54
C PHE A 205 8.70 -4.17 -18.33
N LEU A 206 8.00 -4.15 -17.19
CA LEU A 206 8.52 -3.56 -15.95
C LEU A 206 9.82 -4.24 -15.48
N ASN A 207 9.85 -5.57 -15.49
CA ASN A 207 11.03 -6.34 -15.12
C ASN A 207 12.20 -6.13 -16.09
N ALA A 208 11.92 -6.09 -17.40
CA ALA A 208 12.93 -5.75 -18.41
C ALA A 208 13.53 -4.36 -18.15
N TYR A 209 12.69 -3.36 -17.83
CA TYR A 209 13.14 -2.02 -17.50
C TYR A 209 14.11 -2.01 -16.31
N PHE A 210 13.77 -2.73 -15.23
CA PHE A 210 14.66 -2.85 -14.06
C PHE A 210 15.98 -3.57 -14.36
N LEU A 211 15.96 -4.61 -15.19
CA LEU A 211 17.18 -5.31 -15.61
C LEU A 211 18.09 -4.37 -16.41
N PHE A 212 17.54 -3.62 -17.37
CA PHE A 212 18.31 -2.63 -18.14
C PHE A 212 18.84 -1.50 -17.26
N TYR A 213 18.03 -0.99 -16.33
CA TYR A 213 18.46 0.07 -15.40
C TYR A 213 19.56 -0.41 -14.45
N SER A 214 19.47 -1.66 -13.95
CA SER A 214 20.49 -2.27 -13.10
C SER A 214 21.80 -2.47 -13.87
N LEU A 215 21.74 -2.97 -15.11
CA LEU A 215 22.92 -3.14 -15.96
C LEU A 215 23.58 -1.81 -16.35
N ALA A 216 22.77 -0.78 -16.64
CA ALA A 216 23.27 0.57 -16.91
C ALA A 216 23.94 1.19 -15.67
N SER A 217 23.40 0.93 -14.47
CA SER A 217 23.98 1.40 -13.21
C SER A 217 25.29 0.66 -12.83
N VAL A 218 25.45 -0.59 -13.27
CA VAL A 218 26.68 -1.38 -13.06
C VAL A 218 27.82 -0.98 -14.01
N HIS A 219 27.51 -0.54 -15.24
CA HIS A 219 28.52 -0.07 -16.21
C HIS A 219 28.76 1.45 -16.16
N GLY A 220 27.86 2.21 -15.54
CA GLY A 220 28.02 3.62 -15.21
C GLY A 220 28.36 3.79 -13.73
N GLY A 221 29.50 3.27 -13.30
CA GLY A 221 30.02 3.51 -11.97
C GLY A 221 30.26 5.00 -11.77
N THR A 222 29.29 5.70 -11.16
CA THR A 222 29.61 6.96 -10.50
C THR A 222 30.39 6.56 -9.26
N ALA A 223 31.72 6.66 -9.35
CA ALA A 223 32.54 6.70 -8.16
C ALA A 223 31.98 7.84 -7.29
N ILE A 224 31.50 7.49 -6.10
CA ILE A 224 31.06 8.48 -5.13
C ILE A 224 32.33 9.24 -4.70
N SER A 225 32.52 10.45 -5.23
CA SER A 225 33.67 11.30 -4.90
C SER A 225 33.31 12.18 -3.69
N CYS A 226 34.04 11.97 -2.59
CA CYS A 226 34.00 12.82 -1.40
C CYS A 226 34.85 14.10 -1.54
N ASP A 227 35.56 14.27 -2.66
CA ASP A 227 36.57 15.31 -2.87
C ASP A 227 35.98 16.73 -2.91
N GLN A 228 34.66 16.83 -3.13
CA GLN A 228 33.93 18.10 -3.13
C GLN A 228 33.30 18.42 -1.77
N THR A 229 33.46 17.55 -0.77
CA THR A 229 32.93 17.80 0.58
C THR A 229 33.93 18.61 1.40
N PRO A 230 33.47 19.45 2.35
CA PRO A 230 34.38 20.19 3.23
C PRO A 230 35.22 19.28 4.16
N PHE A 231 34.82 18.01 4.32
CA PHE A 231 35.46 17.02 5.18
C PHE A 231 35.57 15.65 4.46
N PRO A 232 36.47 15.52 3.48
CA PRO A 232 36.56 14.34 2.62
C PRO A 232 36.95 13.06 3.38
N GLU A 233 37.77 13.17 4.43
CA GLU A 233 38.21 12.05 5.26
C GLU A 233 37.05 11.40 6.04
N ALA A 234 36.17 12.21 6.63
CA ALA A 234 34.97 11.73 7.32
C ALA A 234 33.97 11.10 6.35
N CYS A 235 33.79 11.72 5.17
CA CYS A 235 32.94 11.20 4.11
C CYS A 235 33.41 9.81 3.66
N ASN A 236 34.71 9.65 3.37
CA ASN A 236 35.29 8.36 2.98
C ASN A 236 35.17 7.31 4.10
N TYR A 237 35.44 7.67 5.36
CA TYR A 237 35.31 6.75 6.50
C TYR A 237 33.90 6.15 6.64
N PHE A 238 32.85 6.97 6.53
CA PHE A 238 31.47 6.50 6.67
C PHE A 238 30.95 5.74 5.45
N ILE A 239 31.47 6.06 4.28
CA ILE A 239 31.20 5.34 3.04
C ILE A 239 31.84 3.94 3.11
N ASP A 240 33.14 3.85 3.41
CA ASP A 240 33.87 2.57 3.44
C ASP A 240 33.37 1.61 4.52
N THR A 241 32.94 2.12 5.68
CA THR A 241 32.45 1.28 6.79
C THR A 241 31.03 0.74 6.60
N ASN A 242 30.20 1.35 5.73
CA ASN A 242 28.79 0.98 5.57
C ASN A 242 28.41 0.39 4.19
N ILE A 243 29.29 0.45 3.18
CA ILE A 243 29.03 -0.09 1.82
C ILE A 243 28.69 -1.59 1.82
N SER A 244 29.17 -2.38 2.79
CA SER A 244 28.95 -3.83 2.80
C SER A 244 27.58 -4.28 3.35
N LYS A 245 26.70 -3.37 3.81
CA LYS A 245 25.46 -3.74 4.52
C LYS A 245 24.15 -3.30 3.86
N ILE A 246 24.14 -2.56 2.73
CA ILE A 246 22.90 -1.96 2.20
C ILE A 246 22.85 -1.99 0.65
N PRO A 247 21.69 -2.28 0.00
CA PRO A 247 21.56 -2.31 -1.47
C PRO A 247 21.72 -0.93 -2.14
N PRO A 248 22.10 -0.87 -3.43
CA PRO A 248 22.59 0.33 -4.13
C PRO A 248 21.49 1.32 -4.58
N LEU A 249 20.35 1.38 -3.89
CA LEU A 249 19.14 2.08 -4.35
C LEU A 249 18.88 3.44 -3.69
N PHE A 250 19.82 3.96 -2.89
CA PHE A 250 19.70 5.29 -2.26
C PHE A 250 20.77 6.26 -2.79
N ALA A 251 20.37 7.49 -3.11
CA ALA A 251 21.30 8.55 -3.46
C ALA A 251 22.18 8.92 -2.25
N LEU A 252 23.47 9.17 -2.48
CA LEU A 252 24.48 9.54 -1.47
C LEU A 252 24.00 10.58 -0.44
N ARG A 253 23.17 11.52 -0.88
CA ARG A 253 22.60 12.59 -0.07
C ARG A 253 21.63 12.10 1.00
N ASP A 254 20.78 11.14 0.68
CA ASP A 254 19.79 10.62 1.64
C ASP A 254 20.48 9.72 2.67
N GLN A 255 21.53 9.02 2.23
CA GLN A 255 22.40 8.24 3.11
C GLN A 255 23.20 9.15 4.05
N SER A 256 23.77 10.26 3.56
CA SER A 256 24.51 11.19 4.42
C SER A 256 23.60 11.89 5.42
N LEU A 257 22.38 12.26 5.03
CA LEU A 257 21.38 12.83 5.95
C LEU A 257 20.94 11.82 7.02
N LEU A 258 20.75 10.55 6.66
CA LEU A 258 20.40 9.49 7.61
C LEU A 258 21.53 9.21 8.61
N ILE A 259 22.78 9.12 8.15
CA ILE A 259 23.95 8.94 9.03
C ILE A 259 24.11 10.15 9.95
N THR A 260 23.97 11.36 9.41
CA THR A 260 24.01 12.60 10.18
C THR A 260 22.92 12.64 11.24
N MET A 261 21.70 12.22 10.89
CA MET A 261 20.57 12.12 11.83
C MET A 261 20.87 11.15 12.97
N ASN A 262 21.34 9.93 12.64
CA ASN A 262 21.67 8.93 13.65
C ASN A 262 22.76 9.42 14.60
N LYS A 263 23.78 10.11 14.08
CA LYS A 263 24.86 10.68 14.90
C LYS A 263 24.41 11.87 15.74
N ALA A 264 23.52 12.70 15.22
CA ALA A 264 22.93 13.82 15.98
C ALA A 264 22.06 13.30 17.14
N ILE A 265 21.28 12.23 16.92
CA ILE A 265 20.48 11.57 17.96
C ILE A 265 21.39 10.91 19.01
N GLU A 266 22.44 10.21 18.59
CA GLU A 266 23.40 9.57 19.50
C GLU A 266 24.11 10.62 20.38
N ALA A 267 24.54 11.74 19.80
CA ALA A 267 25.12 12.85 20.54
C ALA A 267 24.13 13.49 21.52
N HIS A 268 22.89 13.72 21.10
CA HIS A 268 21.83 14.23 22.00
C HIS A 268 21.55 13.28 23.16
N GLN A 269 21.51 11.97 22.93
CA GLN A 269 21.33 10.96 23.98
C GLN A 269 22.49 10.94 24.98
N LEU A 270 23.72 11.12 24.49
CA LEU A 270 24.90 11.17 25.35
C LEU A 270 24.94 12.45 26.20
N VAL A 271 24.57 13.59 25.62
CA VAL A 271 24.52 14.89 26.31
C VAL A 271 23.31 14.98 27.26
N SER A 272 22.18 14.38 26.93
CA SER A 272 21.00 14.36 27.82
C SER A 272 21.17 13.44 29.04
N SER A 273 22.15 12.52 29.02
CA SER A 273 22.38 11.55 30.10
C SER A 273 23.53 11.89 31.05
N MET A 274 24.17 13.06 30.88
CA MET A 274 25.34 13.43 31.68
C MET A 274 24.99 13.97 33.09
N ASP A 275 25.76 13.59 34.10
CA ASP A 275 25.58 14.06 35.48
C ASP A 275 26.14 15.47 35.67
N LEU A 276 25.24 16.42 35.99
CA LEU A 276 25.55 17.83 36.19
C LEU A 276 25.83 18.19 37.65
N SER A 277 25.92 17.20 38.55
CA SER A 277 26.13 17.42 39.98
C SER A 277 27.43 18.17 40.30
N SER A 278 28.48 17.99 39.49
CA SER A 278 29.80 18.61 39.64
C SER A 278 29.93 19.99 38.98
N PHE A 279 28.88 20.46 38.28
CA PHE A 279 28.95 21.68 37.46
C PHE A 279 28.59 22.92 38.27
N ASN A 280 29.41 23.98 38.14
CA ASN A 280 29.04 25.30 38.66
C ASN A 280 27.89 25.92 37.85
N HIS A 281 27.26 26.97 38.37
CA HIS A 281 26.07 27.58 37.74
C HIS A 281 26.30 27.99 36.27
N ARG A 282 27.47 28.53 35.94
CA ARG A 282 27.76 28.99 34.58
C ARG A 282 27.96 27.81 33.62
N ALA A 283 28.57 26.73 34.09
CA ALA A 283 28.71 25.49 33.34
C ALA A 283 27.35 24.80 33.09
N LYS A 284 26.41 24.88 34.03
CA LYS A 284 25.04 24.36 33.85
C LYS A 284 24.27 25.12 32.77
N LEU A 285 24.40 26.45 32.72
CA LEU A 285 23.78 27.25 31.65
C LEU A 285 24.38 26.94 30.28
N ALA A 286 25.71 26.84 30.19
CA ALA A 286 26.37 26.45 28.94
C ALA A 286 25.98 25.03 28.48
N TRP A 287 25.70 24.13 29.44
CA TRP A 287 25.19 22.80 29.14
C TRP A 287 23.77 22.82 28.57
N ASP A 288 22.89 23.64 29.14
CA ASP A 288 21.52 23.82 28.64
C ASP A 288 21.53 24.37 27.21
N ASP A 289 22.39 25.35 26.92
CA ASP A 289 22.62 25.86 25.57
C ASP A 289 23.15 24.77 24.62
N CYS A 290 24.07 23.93 25.09
CA CYS A 290 24.62 22.81 24.32
C CYS A 290 23.55 21.76 23.97
N LEU A 291 22.72 21.37 24.96
CA LEU A 291 21.62 20.44 24.78
C LEU A 291 20.62 20.97 23.74
N LYS A 292 20.27 22.26 23.86
CA LYS A 292 19.40 22.95 22.90
C LYS A 292 19.99 23.01 21.49
N LEU A 293 21.30 23.20 21.36
CA LEU A 293 21.97 23.18 20.05
C LEU A 293 21.93 21.79 19.39
N TYR A 294 22.06 20.70 20.17
CA TYR A 294 21.91 19.34 19.64
C TYR A 294 20.46 19.03 19.24
N GLU A 295 19.48 19.52 20.01
CA GLU A 295 18.06 19.45 19.62
C GLU A 295 17.79 20.21 18.32
N ASP A 296 18.29 21.44 18.20
CA ASP A 296 18.19 22.24 16.98
C ASP A 296 18.88 21.55 15.80
N ALA A 297 20.02 20.88 16.01
CA ALA A 297 20.71 20.13 14.97
C ALA A 297 19.88 18.93 14.47
N VAL A 298 19.31 18.14 15.39
CA VAL A 298 18.37 17.05 15.03
C VAL A 298 17.19 17.61 14.24
N ASP A 299 16.59 18.72 14.70
CA ASP A 299 15.48 19.37 14.02
C ASP A 299 15.85 19.93 12.65
N HIS A 300 17.05 20.47 12.49
CA HIS A 300 17.53 21.01 11.21
C HIS A 300 17.83 19.90 10.21
N VAL A 301 18.42 18.78 10.64
CA VAL A 301 18.64 17.61 9.80
C VAL A 301 17.30 16.99 9.39
N ASN A 302 16.34 16.91 10.32
CA ASN A 302 14.99 16.39 10.08
C ASN A 302 14.24 17.26 9.06
N ARG A 303 14.34 18.59 9.22
CA ARG A 303 13.83 19.57 8.25
C ARG A 303 14.53 19.46 6.90
N SER A 304 15.83 19.16 6.85
CA SER A 304 16.57 18.98 5.60
C SER A 304 16.17 17.70 4.86
N MET A 305 15.86 16.63 5.59
CA MET A 305 15.24 15.42 5.03
C MET A 305 13.84 15.71 4.48
N SER A 306 13.09 16.62 5.12
CA SER A 306 11.73 17.00 4.72
C SER A 306 11.68 18.04 3.58
N SER A 307 12.71 18.88 3.44
CA SER A 307 12.75 20.03 2.53
C SER A 307 12.94 19.68 1.05
N CYS A 308 13.18 18.41 0.69
CA CYS A 308 13.33 17.99 -0.71
C CYS A 308 12.01 17.80 -1.46
N GLN A 309 10.85 18.06 -0.83
CA GLN A 309 9.53 17.91 -1.44
C GLN A 309 8.85 19.23 -1.86
N SER A 310 9.51 20.39 -1.80
CA SER A 310 8.91 21.63 -2.29
C SER A 310 9.92 22.64 -2.82
N ASN A 311 9.70 23.12 -4.05
CA ASN A 311 10.42 24.24 -4.64
C ASN A 311 9.90 25.57 -4.04
N GLY A 312 10.81 26.34 -3.43
CA GLY A 312 10.91 27.81 -3.46
C GLY A 312 9.78 28.69 -2.87
N GLY A 313 10.04 29.30 -1.71
CA GLY A 313 9.33 30.53 -1.30
C GLY A 313 9.34 30.86 0.20
N ARG A 314 10.33 31.67 0.63
CA ARG A 314 10.44 32.54 1.83
C ARG A 314 9.74 32.17 3.17
N ARG A 315 10.59 32.07 4.21
CA ARG A 315 10.29 32.05 5.65
C ARG A 315 9.41 33.22 6.12
N ARG A 316 8.43 32.91 6.98
CA ARG A 316 8.20 33.65 8.25
C ARG A 316 7.71 32.68 9.33
N LEU A 317 8.41 32.71 10.47
CA LEU A 317 8.15 31.96 11.70
C LEU A 317 6.80 32.36 12.31
N LEU A 318 6.04 31.39 12.84
CA LEU A 318 5.76 31.23 14.27
C LEU A 318 4.95 29.95 14.52
N VAL A 319 5.27 29.33 15.65
CA VAL A 319 4.81 28.06 16.22
C VAL A 319 3.28 27.96 16.28
N ASP A 320 2.68 26.92 15.68
CA ASP A 320 1.79 25.90 16.30
C ASP A 320 1.15 25.00 15.20
N HIS A 321 0.93 23.71 15.50
CA HIS A 321 0.08 22.74 14.79
C HIS A 321 0.51 22.08 13.44
N GLY A 322 1.27 20.98 13.53
CA GLY A 322 0.89 19.65 13.01
C GLY A 322 0.52 19.36 11.53
N PHE A 323 0.51 20.32 10.59
CA PHE A 323 0.15 20.04 9.18
C PHE A 323 1.06 20.73 8.15
N PRO A 324 1.41 20.08 7.01
CA PRO A 324 2.23 20.68 5.95
C PRO A 324 1.54 21.88 5.27
N SER A 325 2.33 22.88 4.87
CA SER A 325 1.85 24.15 4.29
C SER A 325 1.01 24.03 3.00
N TRP A 326 1.10 22.90 2.29
CA TRP A 326 0.36 22.63 1.05
C TRP A 326 -1.05 22.06 1.28
N VAL A 327 -1.42 21.68 2.52
CA VAL A 327 -2.82 21.37 2.86
C VAL A 327 -3.58 22.70 2.92
N PRO A 328 -4.72 22.89 2.22
CA PRO A 328 -5.50 24.10 2.34
C PRO A 328 -6.00 24.30 3.78
N ASP A 329 -6.03 25.55 4.28
CA ASP A 329 -6.49 25.85 5.65
C ASP A 329 -7.94 25.43 5.92
N SER A 330 -8.77 25.35 4.87
CA SER A 330 -10.13 24.79 4.95
C SER A 330 -10.12 23.32 5.36
N ASP A 331 -9.20 22.55 4.79
CA ASP A 331 -9.16 21.10 4.93
C ASP A 331 -8.55 20.72 6.28
N ARG A 332 -7.53 21.48 6.73
CA ARG A 332 -6.99 21.38 8.10
C ARG A 332 -8.07 21.54 9.15
N LYS A 333 -8.91 22.58 9.04
CA LYS A 333 -10.00 22.87 9.99
C LYS A 333 -11.10 21.80 9.98
N LEU A 334 -11.39 21.21 8.82
CA LEU A 334 -12.43 20.18 8.64
C LEU A 334 -12.00 18.81 9.19
N LEU A 335 -10.69 18.58 9.25
CA LEU A 335 -10.09 17.34 9.74
C LEU A 335 -9.77 17.40 11.24
N GLN A 336 -9.40 18.59 11.76
CA GLN A 336 -9.09 18.86 13.17
C GLN A 336 -10.32 19.17 14.03
N SER A 337 -11.51 19.39 13.46
CA SER A 337 -12.69 19.74 14.26
C SER A 337 -13.13 18.57 15.16
N ASN A 338 -12.96 18.74 16.47
CA ASN A 338 -13.50 17.86 17.52
C ASN A 338 -15.02 18.07 17.68
N GLY A 339 -15.79 18.01 16.59
CA GLY A 339 -17.26 18.07 16.60
C GLY A 339 -17.88 19.39 17.08
N ARG A 340 -17.11 20.48 17.24
CA ARG A 340 -17.62 21.78 17.74
C ARG A 340 -17.98 22.81 16.65
N ALA A 341 -17.54 22.60 15.41
CA ALA A 341 -17.90 23.44 14.26
C ALA A 341 -18.27 22.55 13.07
N ALA A 342 -19.37 22.89 12.38
CA ALA A 342 -19.82 22.16 11.21
C ALA A 342 -18.70 22.12 10.14
N PRO A 343 -18.50 20.98 9.45
CA PRO A 343 -17.58 20.91 8.31
C PRO A 343 -17.91 22.01 7.30
N LYS A 344 -16.90 22.66 6.69
CA LYS A 344 -17.12 23.51 5.50
C LYS A 344 -17.58 22.60 4.35
N ALA A 345 -18.87 22.38 4.27
CA ALA A 345 -19.52 21.52 3.29
C ALA A 345 -19.99 22.34 2.08
N ASP A 346 -20.01 21.70 0.91
CA ASP A 346 -20.60 22.29 -0.30
C ASP A 346 -22.12 22.14 -0.28
N ILE A 347 -22.63 21.02 0.25
CA ILE A 347 -24.05 20.77 0.49
C ILE A 347 -24.26 19.98 1.79
N VAL A 348 -25.42 20.20 2.41
CA VAL A 348 -25.84 19.59 3.67
C VAL A 348 -27.08 18.74 3.46
N VAL A 349 -27.07 17.52 3.99
CA VAL A 349 -28.21 16.61 4.02
C VAL A 349 -28.76 16.54 5.43
N ALA A 350 -30.06 16.79 5.61
CA ALA A 350 -30.71 16.72 6.92
C ALA A 350 -32.19 16.31 6.80
N GLN A 351 -32.58 15.22 7.46
CA GLN A 351 -33.97 14.73 7.43
C GLN A 351 -34.97 15.69 8.10
N ASP A 352 -34.49 16.51 9.05
CA ASP A 352 -35.29 17.52 9.77
C ASP A 352 -35.56 18.80 8.95
N GLY A 353 -35.04 18.89 7.72
CA GLY A 353 -35.19 20.05 6.85
C GLY A 353 -34.23 21.21 7.12
N SER A 354 -33.25 21.04 8.04
CA SER A 354 -32.23 22.04 8.35
C SER A 354 -31.01 22.03 7.41
N GLY A 355 -31.10 21.34 6.28
CA GLY A 355 -30.07 21.22 5.25
C GLY A 355 -30.65 21.47 3.85
N ASP A 356 -29.81 21.37 2.82
CA ASP A 356 -30.18 21.62 1.42
C ASP A 356 -31.04 20.49 0.82
N TYR A 357 -30.79 19.24 1.25
CA TYR A 357 -31.49 18.05 0.79
C TYR A 357 -31.96 17.18 1.97
N LYS A 358 -33.05 16.42 1.77
CA LYS A 358 -33.56 15.48 2.78
C LYS A 358 -32.94 14.10 2.67
N THR A 359 -32.50 13.72 1.47
CA THR A 359 -31.89 12.41 1.19
C THR A 359 -30.47 12.57 0.66
N ILE A 360 -29.66 11.53 0.86
CA ILE A 360 -28.28 11.49 0.37
C ILE A 360 -28.28 11.33 -1.15
N SER A 361 -29.20 10.55 -1.70
CA SER A 361 -29.35 10.34 -3.15
C SER A 361 -29.62 11.65 -3.91
N GLU A 362 -30.47 12.53 -3.39
CA GLU A 362 -30.70 13.86 -3.97
C GLU A 362 -29.44 14.71 -3.96
N ALA A 363 -28.71 14.73 -2.84
CA ALA A 363 -27.45 15.45 -2.70
C ALA A 363 -26.37 14.94 -3.65
N VAL A 364 -26.25 13.62 -3.82
CA VAL A 364 -25.35 12.99 -4.79
C VAL A 364 -25.71 13.40 -6.21
N ALA A 365 -27.00 13.35 -6.58
CA ALA A 365 -27.46 13.76 -7.91
C ALA A 365 -27.16 15.25 -8.17
N ALA A 366 -27.41 16.10 -7.18
CA ALA A 366 -27.13 17.53 -7.25
C ALA A 366 -25.63 17.84 -7.35
N SER A 367 -24.78 17.07 -6.67
CA SER A 367 -23.32 17.27 -6.70
C SER A 367 -22.75 17.28 -8.12
N VAL A 368 -23.31 16.48 -9.03
CA VAL A 368 -22.87 16.43 -10.43
C VAL A 368 -23.07 17.78 -11.13
N GLN A 369 -24.16 18.49 -10.80
CA GLN A 369 -24.52 19.76 -11.41
C GLN A 369 -23.80 20.95 -10.75
N LEU A 370 -23.60 20.88 -9.44
CA LEU A 370 -23.03 21.98 -8.65
C LEU A 370 -21.50 22.05 -8.72
N ARG A 371 -20.85 20.95 -9.09
CA ARG A 371 -19.40 20.87 -9.09
C ARG A 371 -18.76 21.72 -10.18
N LYS A 372 -17.75 22.48 -9.76
CA LYS A 372 -16.88 23.28 -10.62
C LYS A 372 -15.48 22.68 -10.58
N GLY A 373 -14.98 22.20 -11.72
CA GLY A 373 -13.64 21.65 -11.83
C GLY A 373 -13.48 20.25 -11.21
N THR A 374 -12.30 19.98 -10.64
CA THR A 374 -11.89 18.65 -10.14
C THR A 374 -11.65 18.62 -8.63
N GLU A 375 -11.99 19.70 -7.94
CA GLU A 375 -11.81 19.83 -6.50
C GLU A 375 -12.71 18.85 -5.73
N ARG A 376 -12.35 18.61 -4.46
CA ARG A 376 -13.12 17.77 -3.56
C ARG A 376 -14.46 18.43 -3.28
N PHE A 377 -15.54 17.67 -3.42
CA PHE A 377 -16.89 18.14 -3.14
C PHE A 377 -17.44 17.42 -1.91
N VAL A 378 -17.75 18.19 -0.88
CA VAL A 378 -18.05 17.72 0.47
C VAL A 378 -19.56 17.75 0.71
N ILE A 379 -20.13 16.58 0.94
CA ILE A 379 -21.51 16.36 1.35
C ILE A 379 -21.50 16.07 2.85
N TYR A 380 -22.01 17.01 3.64
CA TYR A 380 -22.19 16.82 5.08
C TYR A 380 -23.56 16.23 5.34
N VAL A 381 -23.59 15.04 5.95
CA VAL A 381 -24.81 14.30 6.25
C VAL A 381 -25.05 14.33 7.75
N LYS A 382 -26.02 15.13 8.19
CA LYS A 382 -26.35 15.24 9.62
C LYS A 382 -26.79 13.90 10.19
N LYS A 383 -26.82 13.81 11.52
CA LYS A 383 -27.33 12.66 12.25
C LYS A 383 -28.73 12.28 11.78
N GLY A 384 -28.97 10.99 11.65
CA GLY A 384 -30.21 10.46 11.10
C GLY A 384 -30.06 9.04 10.61
N LEU A 385 -31.20 8.41 10.37
CA LEU A 385 -31.30 7.07 9.79
C LEU A 385 -31.81 7.20 8.36
N TYR A 386 -30.90 7.13 7.40
CA TYR A 386 -31.15 7.29 5.97
C TYR A 386 -31.42 5.93 5.34
N LYS A 387 -32.70 5.62 5.11
CA LYS A 387 -33.16 4.37 4.50
C LYS A 387 -33.13 4.49 2.97
N GLU A 388 -31.97 4.28 2.37
CA GLU A 388 -31.76 4.43 0.93
C GLU A 388 -30.59 3.57 0.45
N ASN A 389 -30.59 3.25 -0.86
CA ASN A 389 -29.44 2.66 -1.54
C ASN A 389 -28.76 3.75 -2.38
N VAL A 390 -27.49 4.03 -2.10
CA VAL A 390 -26.74 5.14 -2.73
C VAL A 390 -25.66 4.59 -3.64
N GLU A 391 -25.54 5.14 -4.85
CA GLU A 391 -24.50 4.75 -5.81
C GLU A 391 -23.67 5.96 -6.26
N ILE A 392 -22.36 5.92 -5.99
CA ILE A 392 -21.39 6.92 -6.43
C ILE A 392 -20.71 6.42 -7.71
N LYS A 393 -21.20 6.89 -8.86
CA LYS A 393 -20.74 6.45 -10.17
C LYS A 393 -19.30 6.89 -10.45
N LYS A 394 -18.61 6.18 -11.36
CA LYS A 394 -17.23 6.46 -11.78
C LYS A 394 -16.98 7.89 -12.28
N SER A 395 -18.00 8.53 -12.87
CA SER A 395 -17.96 9.94 -13.30
C SER A 395 -17.87 10.92 -12.12
N MET A 396 -18.28 10.52 -10.92
CA MET A 396 -18.37 11.34 -9.71
C MET A 396 -17.09 11.24 -8.86
N LYS A 397 -15.99 11.80 -9.35
CA LYS A 397 -14.66 11.72 -8.69
C LYS A 397 -14.57 12.60 -7.43
N ASN A 398 -13.67 12.38 -6.49
CA ASN A 398 -13.38 13.28 -5.36
C ASN A 398 -14.61 13.74 -4.55
N LEU A 399 -15.63 12.87 -4.40
CA LEU A 399 -16.73 13.13 -3.46
C LEU A 399 -16.32 12.74 -2.05
N MET A 400 -16.69 13.55 -1.07
CA MET A 400 -16.45 13.27 0.35
C MET A 400 -17.76 13.33 1.12
N PHE A 401 -18.07 12.27 1.84
CA PHE A 401 -19.14 12.23 2.82
C PHE A 401 -18.57 12.43 4.22
N VAL A 402 -19.20 13.33 4.99
CA VAL A 402 -18.88 13.55 6.39
C VAL A 402 -20.16 13.44 7.19
N GLY A 403 -20.18 12.60 8.21
CA GLY A 403 -21.30 12.47 9.14
C GLY A 403 -21.07 13.16 10.48
N ASP A 404 -22.07 13.05 11.35
CA ASP A 404 -21.99 13.51 12.74
C ASP A 404 -21.32 12.51 13.70
N GLY A 405 -20.93 11.33 13.20
CA GLY A 405 -20.30 10.28 13.99
C GLY A 405 -20.76 8.87 13.61
N ILE A 406 -19.95 7.87 13.97
CA ILE A 406 -20.37 6.47 14.00
C ILE A 406 -21.66 6.37 14.82
N ASP A 407 -22.65 5.64 14.29
CA ASP A 407 -23.99 5.45 14.83
C ASP A 407 -24.88 6.70 15.00
N ALA A 408 -24.34 7.91 14.77
CA ALA A 408 -25.13 9.13 14.69
C ALA A 408 -25.71 9.34 13.28
N THR A 409 -24.89 9.14 12.25
CA THR A 409 -25.30 9.19 10.84
C THR A 409 -25.22 7.80 10.22
N VAL A 410 -26.38 7.23 9.89
CA VAL A 410 -26.48 5.83 9.41
C VAL A 410 -27.18 5.77 8.06
N ILE A 411 -26.54 5.18 7.06
CA ILE A 411 -27.17 4.77 5.81
C ILE A 411 -27.50 3.29 5.91
N THR A 412 -28.77 2.92 5.71
CA THR A 412 -29.25 1.55 5.92
C THR A 412 -30.12 1.05 4.76
N SER A 413 -29.98 -0.22 4.40
CA SER A 413 -30.91 -0.93 3.52
C SER A 413 -30.96 -2.43 3.87
N SER A 414 -31.71 -3.23 3.10
CA SER A 414 -31.86 -4.67 3.35
C SER A 414 -31.85 -5.51 2.08
N LYS A 415 -31.26 -5.00 0.98
CA LYS A 415 -31.11 -5.78 -0.26
C LYS A 415 -30.21 -7.00 0.00
N ASN A 416 -30.58 -8.12 -0.59
CA ASN A 416 -29.92 -9.40 -0.35
C ASN A 416 -30.17 -10.37 -1.50
N ILE A 417 -29.38 -11.43 -1.53
CA ILE A 417 -29.43 -12.40 -2.61
C ILE A 417 -30.71 -13.26 -2.61
N GLN A 418 -31.21 -13.61 -1.41
CA GLN A 418 -32.37 -14.48 -1.23
C GLN A 418 -33.65 -13.84 -1.80
N ASP A 419 -33.72 -12.51 -1.79
CA ASP A 419 -34.84 -11.71 -2.30
C ASP A 419 -34.63 -11.26 -3.77
N GLY A 420 -33.63 -11.81 -4.47
CA GLY A 420 -33.50 -11.71 -5.93
C GLY A 420 -32.52 -10.66 -6.45
N THR A 421 -31.76 -9.97 -5.58
CA THR A 421 -30.63 -9.12 -6.02
C THR A 421 -29.35 -9.94 -6.16
N THR A 422 -28.34 -9.46 -6.89
CA THR A 422 -27.00 -10.07 -6.81
C THR A 422 -26.25 -9.57 -5.58
N THR A 423 -25.15 -10.23 -5.21
CA THR A 423 -24.23 -9.71 -4.19
C THR A 423 -23.74 -8.30 -4.52
N PHE A 424 -23.36 -8.03 -5.78
CA PHE A 424 -22.88 -6.72 -6.22
C PHE A 424 -23.91 -5.61 -6.04
N SER A 425 -25.16 -5.86 -6.45
CA SER A 425 -26.28 -4.92 -6.37
C SER A 425 -26.96 -4.87 -4.99
N SER A 426 -26.57 -5.76 -4.06
CA SER A 426 -27.07 -5.76 -2.68
C SER A 426 -26.51 -4.64 -1.81
N ALA A 427 -25.48 -3.92 -2.28
CA ALA A 427 -24.81 -2.87 -1.52
C ALA A 427 -25.78 -1.75 -1.07
N THR A 428 -25.69 -1.40 0.21
CA THR A 428 -26.39 -0.21 0.75
C THR A 428 -25.78 1.07 0.20
N LEU A 429 -24.44 1.13 0.16
CA LEU A 429 -23.73 2.13 -0.61
C LEU A 429 -22.68 1.48 -1.52
N GLY A 430 -22.73 1.80 -2.82
CA GLY A 430 -21.69 1.47 -3.80
C GLY A 430 -20.90 2.71 -4.20
N ALA A 431 -19.57 2.61 -4.23
CA ALA A 431 -18.70 3.71 -4.63
C ALA A 431 -17.64 3.30 -5.66
N SER A 432 -17.77 3.81 -6.88
CA SER A 432 -16.81 3.62 -7.99
C SER A 432 -16.09 4.92 -8.40
N GLY A 433 -16.57 6.09 -7.97
CA GLY A 433 -15.95 7.38 -8.26
C GLY A 433 -14.58 7.54 -7.59
N LYS A 434 -13.50 7.66 -8.38
CA LYS A 434 -12.11 7.80 -7.90
C LYS A 434 -11.97 8.87 -6.81
N GLY A 435 -11.25 8.56 -5.73
CA GLY A 435 -10.96 9.52 -4.64
C GLY A 435 -12.14 9.74 -3.71
N PHE A 436 -13.05 8.77 -3.60
CA PHE A 436 -14.19 8.83 -2.68
C PHE A 436 -13.71 8.76 -1.24
N ILE A 437 -14.26 9.62 -0.37
CA ILE A 437 -13.95 9.61 1.05
C ILE A 437 -15.23 9.53 1.86
N ALA A 438 -15.24 8.69 2.89
CA ALA A 438 -16.26 8.73 3.93
C ALA A 438 -15.62 8.91 5.30
N LYS A 439 -16.23 9.74 6.14
CA LYS A 439 -15.76 10.04 7.48
C LYS A 439 -16.93 10.12 8.47
N ASP A 440 -16.77 9.55 9.65
CA ASP A 440 -17.70 9.71 10.78
C ASP A 440 -19.15 9.25 10.47
N MET A 441 -19.30 8.06 9.87
CA MET A 441 -20.61 7.54 9.39
C MET A 441 -20.71 6.03 9.51
N THR A 442 -21.94 5.51 9.45
CA THR A 442 -22.24 4.07 9.45
C THR A 442 -22.94 3.64 8.17
N PHE A 443 -22.49 2.53 7.60
CA PHE A 443 -23.12 1.86 6.47
C PHE A 443 -23.62 0.50 6.95
N GLU A 444 -24.91 0.22 6.78
CA GLU A 444 -25.56 -0.94 7.37
C GLU A 444 -26.44 -1.68 6.36
N ASN A 445 -26.35 -3.01 6.35
CA ASN A 445 -27.34 -3.87 5.71
C ASN A 445 -28.04 -4.75 6.76
N THR A 446 -29.34 -4.57 6.91
CA THR A 446 -30.16 -5.21 7.96
C THR A 446 -30.84 -6.50 7.52
N ALA A 447 -30.50 -7.07 6.36
CA ALA A 447 -31.16 -8.27 5.83
C ALA A 447 -31.10 -9.48 6.81
N GLY A 448 -30.01 -9.59 7.57
CA GLY A 448 -29.83 -10.68 8.54
C GLY A 448 -29.19 -11.93 7.95
N PRO A 449 -28.75 -12.88 8.78
CA PRO A 449 -27.94 -14.01 8.33
C PRO A 449 -28.74 -15.05 7.54
N GLN A 450 -30.07 -15.08 7.72
CA GLN A 450 -31.02 -15.95 6.99
C GLN A 450 -31.16 -15.57 5.51
N LYS A 451 -30.73 -14.35 5.15
CA LYS A 451 -30.85 -13.79 3.79
C LYS A 451 -29.57 -13.97 2.96
N HIS A 452 -28.57 -14.65 3.52
CA HIS A 452 -27.27 -14.89 2.91
C HIS A 452 -26.55 -13.56 2.55
N GLN A 453 -25.92 -13.46 1.37
CA GLN A 453 -25.10 -12.32 0.96
C GLN A 453 -25.92 -11.02 0.96
N ALA A 454 -25.44 -10.02 1.71
CA ALA A 454 -26.09 -8.72 1.84
C ALA A 454 -25.07 -7.62 2.20
N VAL A 455 -24.66 -6.85 1.20
CA VAL A 455 -23.53 -5.91 1.31
C VAL A 455 -23.95 -4.60 1.98
N ALA A 456 -23.18 -4.15 2.97
CA ALA A 456 -23.34 -2.83 3.57
C ALA A 456 -22.62 -1.75 2.76
N LEU A 457 -21.35 -2.00 2.39
CA LEU A 457 -20.59 -1.10 1.54
C LEU A 457 -19.81 -1.89 0.47
N ARG A 458 -19.91 -1.43 -0.78
CA ARG A 458 -19.05 -1.85 -1.89
C ARG A 458 -18.18 -0.68 -2.34
N SER A 459 -16.87 -0.86 -2.38
CA SER A 459 -15.95 0.12 -2.97
C SER A 459 -15.20 -0.49 -4.16
N GLY A 460 -15.32 0.13 -5.32
CA GLY A 460 -14.46 -0.03 -6.51
C GLY A 460 -13.74 1.28 -6.85
N SER A 461 -13.60 2.17 -5.87
CA SER A 461 -13.03 3.51 -6.04
C SER A 461 -11.53 3.49 -5.76
N ASP A 462 -10.73 3.79 -6.78
CA ASP A 462 -9.29 3.99 -6.63
C ASP A 462 -9.00 5.22 -5.75
N PHE A 463 -8.06 5.07 -4.83
CA PHE A 463 -7.73 6.07 -3.81
C PHE A 463 -8.89 6.41 -2.86
N SER A 464 -9.74 5.43 -2.55
CA SER A 464 -10.80 5.62 -1.57
C SER A 464 -10.29 5.56 -0.12
N VAL A 465 -10.85 6.41 0.73
CA VAL A 465 -10.52 6.45 2.17
C VAL A 465 -11.79 6.40 3.02
N PHE A 466 -11.79 5.52 4.01
CA PHE A 466 -12.83 5.43 5.03
C PHE A 466 -12.20 5.66 6.39
N TYR A 467 -12.62 6.71 7.09
CA TYR A 467 -12.02 7.12 8.36
C TYR A 467 -13.06 7.27 9.45
N ARG A 468 -12.93 6.48 10.53
CA ARG A 468 -13.96 6.43 11.59
C ARG A 468 -15.34 6.12 11.03
N CYS A 469 -15.40 5.09 10.19
CA CYS A 469 -16.65 4.56 9.67
C CYS A 469 -16.99 3.25 10.37
N SER A 470 -18.29 2.92 10.41
CA SER A 470 -18.73 1.57 10.78
C SER A 470 -19.42 0.87 9.61
N PHE A 471 -19.14 -0.41 9.45
CA PHE A 471 -19.74 -1.27 8.43
C PHE A 471 -20.44 -2.43 9.13
N LYS A 472 -21.76 -2.51 8.97
CA LYS A 472 -22.60 -3.42 9.76
C LYS A 472 -23.40 -4.34 8.87
N GLY A 473 -23.21 -5.64 9.03
CA GLY A 473 -23.97 -6.66 8.33
C GLY A 473 -23.81 -8.04 8.98
N TYR A 474 -24.01 -9.07 8.18
CA TYR A 474 -23.75 -10.46 8.52
C TYR A 474 -22.81 -11.06 7.47
N GLN A 475 -23.35 -11.77 6.48
CA GLN A 475 -22.58 -12.32 5.38
C GLN A 475 -22.27 -11.23 4.35
N ASP A 476 -21.03 -11.17 3.88
CA ASP A 476 -20.56 -10.26 2.81
C ASP A 476 -20.72 -8.76 3.16
N THR A 477 -20.39 -8.36 4.39
CA THR A 477 -20.65 -6.99 4.88
C THR A 477 -19.89 -5.90 4.11
N LEU A 478 -18.57 -6.04 3.97
CA LEU A 478 -17.69 -5.07 3.34
C LEU A 478 -17.08 -5.66 2.08
N TYR A 479 -17.54 -5.19 0.92
CA TYR A 479 -17.05 -5.59 -0.38
C TYR A 479 -15.95 -4.64 -0.86
N VAL A 480 -14.70 -4.98 -0.54
CA VAL A 480 -13.49 -4.32 -1.08
C VAL A 480 -13.27 -4.80 -2.52
N HIS A 481 -14.17 -4.38 -3.41
CA HIS A 481 -14.33 -4.93 -4.77
C HIS A 481 -13.05 -4.84 -5.59
N SER A 482 -12.57 -3.65 -5.95
CA SER A 482 -11.38 -3.46 -6.79
C SER A 482 -10.58 -2.19 -6.44
N GLN A 483 -9.44 -1.95 -7.10
CA GLN A 483 -8.59 -0.76 -6.94
C GLN A 483 -7.89 -0.61 -5.56
N ARG A 484 -7.27 0.55 -5.29
CA ARG A 484 -6.56 0.84 -4.02
C ARG A 484 -7.48 1.51 -3.00
N GLN A 485 -7.51 0.97 -1.78
CA GLN A 485 -8.44 1.39 -0.73
C GLN A 485 -7.77 1.43 0.65
N PHE A 486 -8.12 2.43 1.46
CA PHE A 486 -7.61 2.57 2.82
C PHE A 486 -8.73 2.77 3.84
N TYR A 487 -8.72 1.97 4.90
CA TYR A 487 -9.68 2.03 6.00
C TYR A 487 -8.91 2.29 7.30
N ARG A 488 -9.28 3.33 8.03
CA ARG A 488 -8.59 3.76 9.27
C ARG A 488 -9.58 3.98 10.40
N ASP A 489 -9.27 3.42 11.57
CA ASP A 489 -10.06 3.60 12.79
C ASP A 489 -11.55 3.22 12.61
N CYS A 490 -11.80 2.18 11.80
CA CYS A 490 -13.15 1.74 11.45
C CYS A 490 -13.60 0.55 12.31
N ASP A 491 -14.93 0.38 12.43
CA ASP A 491 -15.56 -0.77 13.08
C ASP A 491 -16.29 -1.63 12.05
N ILE A 492 -15.84 -2.87 11.84
CA ILE A 492 -16.41 -3.81 10.86
C ILE A 492 -17.10 -4.95 11.60
N TYR A 493 -18.36 -5.25 11.28
CA TYR A 493 -19.15 -6.31 11.89
C TYR A 493 -19.66 -7.31 10.87
N GLY A 494 -19.48 -8.61 11.09
CA GLY A 494 -20.08 -9.62 10.21
C GLY A 494 -19.84 -11.07 10.64
N THR A 495 -20.23 -12.01 9.78
CA THR A 495 -20.18 -13.46 10.05
C THR A 495 -19.34 -14.22 9.03
N VAL A 496 -19.92 -14.50 7.87
CA VAL A 496 -19.29 -15.26 6.78
C VAL A 496 -18.74 -14.28 5.76
N ASP A 497 -17.46 -14.41 5.43
CA ASP A 497 -16.78 -13.69 4.34
C ASP A 497 -16.98 -12.17 4.40
N PHE A 498 -17.04 -11.61 5.61
CA PHE A 498 -17.60 -10.27 5.78
C PHE A 498 -16.64 -9.14 5.39
N ILE A 499 -15.39 -9.45 5.05
CA ILE A 499 -14.46 -8.59 4.32
C ILE A 499 -13.98 -9.36 3.08
N PHE A 500 -14.49 -9.05 1.90
CA PHE A 500 -14.24 -9.84 0.70
C PHE A 500 -14.03 -8.96 -0.54
N GLY A 501 -13.49 -9.56 -1.60
CA GLY A 501 -13.20 -8.90 -2.86
C GLY A 501 -11.73 -9.00 -3.27
N ASP A 502 -11.36 -8.19 -4.26
CA ASP A 502 -10.05 -8.26 -4.91
C ASP A 502 -9.42 -6.86 -5.09
N ALA A 503 -9.73 -5.93 -4.20
CA ALA A 503 -8.99 -4.68 -4.10
C ALA A 503 -7.56 -4.90 -3.57
N ALA A 504 -6.69 -3.92 -3.77
CA ALA A 504 -5.55 -3.68 -2.89
C ALA A 504 -6.05 -2.86 -1.68
N ALA A 505 -6.40 -3.54 -0.59
CA ALA A 505 -7.03 -2.92 0.58
C ALA A 505 -6.17 -3.05 1.84
N VAL A 506 -5.96 -1.94 2.54
CA VAL A 506 -5.36 -1.94 3.89
C VAL A 506 -6.36 -1.43 4.90
N LEU A 507 -6.63 -2.24 5.92
CA LEU A 507 -7.43 -1.88 7.09
C LEU A 507 -6.49 -1.68 8.27
N GLN A 508 -6.34 -0.44 8.73
CA GLN A 508 -5.37 -0.05 9.75
C GLN A 508 -6.04 0.48 11.02
N ASN A 509 -5.62 -0.05 12.18
CA ASN A 509 -6.19 0.31 13.49
C ASN A 509 -7.73 0.16 13.56
N CYS A 510 -8.26 -0.84 12.87
CA CYS A 510 -9.69 -1.14 12.86
C CYS A 510 -10.07 -2.10 14.00
N ASN A 511 -11.32 -2.02 14.43
CA ASN A 511 -11.97 -3.07 15.20
C ASN A 511 -12.77 -3.97 14.26
N ILE A 512 -12.53 -5.28 14.34
CA ILE A 512 -13.16 -6.29 13.51
C ILE A 512 -13.94 -7.22 14.45
N PHE A 513 -15.26 -7.13 14.39
CA PHE A 513 -16.19 -7.81 15.29
C PHE A 513 -16.88 -8.97 14.58
N VAL A 514 -16.53 -10.18 15.00
CA VAL A 514 -17.17 -11.41 14.50
C VAL A 514 -18.48 -11.62 15.26
N ARG A 515 -19.58 -11.68 14.52
CA ARG A 515 -20.94 -11.84 15.05
C ARG A 515 -21.37 -13.29 15.16
N ARG A 516 -22.47 -13.50 15.86
CA ARG A 516 -23.15 -14.81 15.91
C ARG A 516 -23.74 -15.17 14.54
N PRO A 517 -23.32 -16.28 13.91
CA PRO A 517 -23.89 -16.73 12.65
C PRO A 517 -25.13 -17.61 12.87
N MET A 518 -25.67 -18.20 11.81
CA MET A 518 -26.69 -19.24 11.94
C MET A 518 -26.11 -20.52 12.53
N SER A 519 -27.00 -21.40 13.03
CA SER A 519 -26.60 -22.72 13.52
C SER A 519 -25.79 -23.48 12.45
N LYS A 520 -24.69 -24.13 12.88
CA LYS A 520 -23.76 -24.91 12.04
C LYS A 520 -22.92 -24.11 11.03
N GLN A 521 -23.13 -22.80 10.89
CA GLN A 521 -22.23 -21.97 10.09
C GLN A 521 -20.89 -21.73 10.81
N LYS A 522 -19.88 -21.40 10.01
CA LYS A 522 -18.55 -21.01 10.45
C LYS A 522 -18.32 -19.57 10.03
N ASN A 523 -17.73 -18.78 10.92
CA ASN A 523 -17.37 -17.40 10.59
C ASN A 523 -16.03 -17.34 9.87
N THR A 524 -15.90 -16.41 8.93
CA THR A 524 -14.66 -16.14 8.18
C THR A 524 -14.51 -14.64 8.06
N VAL A 525 -13.40 -14.11 8.59
CA VAL A 525 -13.13 -12.67 8.54
C VAL A 525 -12.91 -12.21 7.11
N THR A 526 -12.09 -12.94 6.34
CA THR A 526 -11.82 -12.59 4.94
C THR A 526 -12.18 -13.66 3.93
N ALA A 527 -12.55 -13.22 2.73
CA ALA A 527 -12.61 -14.06 1.53
C ALA A 527 -12.02 -13.31 0.34
N GLN A 528 -10.70 -13.39 0.19
CA GLN A 528 -10.00 -12.61 -0.84
C GLN A 528 -10.05 -13.32 -2.20
N GLY A 529 -10.36 -12.54 -3.24
CA GLY A 529 -10.78 -13.01 -4.57
C GLY A 529 -9.75 -12.91 -5.69
N ARG A 530 -8.45 -12.91 -5.42
CA ARG A 530 -7.42 -12.79 -6.49
C ARG A 530 -7.41 -13.99 -7.43
N THR A 531 -7.54 -13.75 -8.74
CA THR A 531 -7.70 -14.79 -9.77
C THR A 531 -6.45 -15.02 -10.61
N ASP A 532 -5.55 -14.04 -10.67
CA ASP A 532 -4.31 -14.06 -11.43
C ASP A 532 -3.11 -13.67 -10.53
N PRO A 533 -1.98 -14.40 -10.58
CA PRO A 533 -0.84 -14.13 -9.71
C PRO A 533 -0.16 -12.78 -10.01
N ASN A 534 -0.37 -12.21 -11.19
CA ASN A 534 0.19 -10.93 -11.63
C ASN A 534 -0.59 -9.71 -11.09
N GLU A 535 -1.76 -9.94 -10.48
CA GLU A 535 -2.52 -8.88 -9.82
C GLU A 535 -1.79 -8.38 -8.56
N ASN A 536 -1.78 -7.06 -8.37
CA ASN A 536 -1.21 -6.40 -7.19
C ASN A 536 -2.20 -6.26 -6.03
N THR A 537 -3.23 -7.11 -6.01
CA THR A 537 -4.38 -7.03 -5.10
C THR A 537 -4.24 -7.91 -3.87
N GLY A 538 -5.03 -7.67 -2.83
CA GLY A 538 -4.95 -8.40 -1.57
C GLY A 538 -5.55 -7.62 -0.40
N ILE A 539 -5.90 -8.34 0.67
CA ILE A 539 -6.42 -7.74 1.90
C ILE A 539 -5.33 -7.75 2.97
N VAL A 540 -4.98 -6.58 3.49
CA VAL A 540 -4.04 -6.44 4.61
C VAL A 540 -4.77 -5.88 5.82
N ILE A 541 -4.73 -6.64 6.92
CA ILE A 541 -5.24 -6.23 8.23
C ILE A 541 -4.05 -5.84 9.10
N HIS A 542 -3.86 -4.54 9.33
CA HIS A 542 -2.67 -3.98 9.96
C HIS A 542 -3.01 -3.30 11.29
N ASN A 543 -2.27 -3.63 12.36
CA ASN A 543 -2.38 -3.00 13.67
C ASN A 543 -3.83 -2.95 14.20
N SER A 544 -4.62 -3.99 13.91
CA SER A 544 -6.07 -4.02 14.17
C SER A 544 -6.41 -4.98 15.30
N ARG A 545 -7.70 -5.13 15.61
CA ARG A 545 -8.20 -6.06 16.64
C ARG A 545 -9.31 -6.93 16.06
N VAL A 546 -9.19 -8.25 16.15
CA VAL A 546 -10.26 -9.21 15.78
C VAL A 546 -10.84 -9.81 17.05
N MET A 547 -12.13 -9.56 17.30
CA MET A 547 -12.81 -9.88 18.55
C MET A 547 -14.20 -10.46 18.31
N ALA A 548 -14.73 -11.19 19.29
CA ALA A 548 -16.14 -11.56 19.29
C ALA A 548 -17.02 -10.32 19.57
N ALA A 549 -18.07 -10.14 18.77
CA ALA A 549 -19.13 -9.18 19.04
C ALA A 549 -19.95 -9.61 20.28
N SER A 550 -20.75 -8.70 20.84
CA SER A 550 -21.55 -8.95 22.04
C SER A 550 -22.53 -10.13 21.89
N ASP A 551 -23.03 -10.38 20.67
CA ASP A 551 -23.94 -11.48 20.36
C ASP A 551 -23.24 -12.86 20.26
N LEU A 552 -21.94 -12.88 19.91
CA LEU A 552 -21.13 -14.10 19.82
C LEU A 552 -20.46 -14.47 21.14
N ARG A 553 -19.97 -13.48 21.91
CA ARG A 553 -19.19 -13.72 23.14
C ARG A 553 -19.77 -14.80 24.07
N PRO A 554 -21.08 -14.81 24.40
CA PRO A 554 -21.64 -15.82 25.31
C PRO A 554 -21.65 -17.24 24.75
N VAL A 555 -21.56 -17.38 23.43
CA VAL A 555 -21.72 -18.64 22.69
C VAL A 555 -20.53 -18.93 21.77
N GLN A 556 -19.39 -18.25 21.96
CA GLN A 556 -18.25 -18.34 21.04
C GLN A 556 -17.67 -19.76 20.96
N GLY A 557 -17.77 -20.54 22.04
CA GLY A 557 -17.37 -21.95 22.04
C GLY A 557 -18.22 -22.85 21.13
N SER A 558 -19.41 -22.40 20.73
CA SER A 558 -20.34 -23.14 19.86
C SER A 558 -20.12 -22.87 18.37
N PHE A 559 -19.35 -21.84 18.00
CA PHE A 559 -19.15 -21.44 16.61
C PHE A 559 -17.67 -21.27 16.29
N LYS A 560 -17.21 -21.91 15.22
CA LYS A 560 -15.83 -21.76 14.75
C LYS A 560 -15.67 -20.46 13.96
N SER A 561 -14.60 -19.72 14.24
CA SER A 561 -14.25 -18.50 13.52
C SER A 561 -12.82 -18.60 12.96
N TYR A 562 -12.64 -18.18 11.72
CA TYR A 562 -11.38 -18.26 10.98
C TYR A 562 -10.98 -16.88 10.45
N LEU A 563 -9.68 -16.67 10.27
CA LEU A 563 -9.10 -15.46 9.67
C LEU A 563 -9.55 -15.28 8.21
N GLY A 564 -9.77 -16.36 7.48
CA GLY A 564 -10.35 -16.30 6.15
C GLY A 564 -10.38 -17.63 5.40
N ARG A 565 -10.85 -17.58 4.15
CA ARG A 565 -10.87 -18.70 3.20
C ARG A 565 -10.66 -18.25 1.74
N PRO A 566 -10.05 -19.09 0.87
CA PRO A 566 -9.60 -18.65 -0.46
C PRO A 566 -10.72 -18.71 -1.49
N TRP A 567 -11.47 -17.62 -1.64
CA TRP A 567 -12.55 -17.52 -2.63
C TRP A 567 -12.05 -17.81 -4.05
N LYS A 568 -10.86 -17.32 -4.42
CA LYS A 568 -10.24 -17.55 -5.73
C LYS A 568 -8.81 -18.10 -5.61
N LYS A 569 -8.29 -18.61 -6.73
CA LYS A 569 -7.11 -19.48 -6.79
C LYS A 569 -5.84 -18.88 -6.19
N TYR A 570 -5.62 -17.57 -6.30
CA TYR A 570 -4.41 -16.90 -5.82
C TYR A 570 -4.68 -16.00 -4.62
N SER A 571 -5.72 -16.33 -3.84
CA SER A 571 -6.18 -15.57 -2.68
C SER A 571 -5.01 -15.05 -1.82
N ARG A 572 -4.99 -13.76 -1.51
CA ARG A 572 -3.89 -13.11 -0.76
C ARG A 572 -4.43 -12.30 0.41
N THR A 573 -4.17 -12.75 1.63
CA THR A 573 -4.55 -12.04 2.87
C THR A 573 -3.39 -12.03 3.85
N VAL A 574 -3.14 -10.90 4.49
CA VAL A 574 -2.07 -10.75 5.48
C VAL A 574 -2.56 -10.05 6.73
N PHE A 575 -2.32 -10.66 7.90
CA PHE A 575 -2.53 -10.05 9.22
C PHE A 575 -1.18 -9.59 9.79
N LEU A 576 -1.00 -8.28 9.94
CA LEU A 576 0.21 -7.63 10.45
C LEU A 576 -0.06 -6.98 11.79
N LYS A 577 0.70 -7.32 12.83
CA LYS A 577 0.63 -6.70 14.17
C LYS A 577 -0.79 -6.63 14.74
N THR A 578 -1.63 -7.61 14.42
CA THR A 578 -3.05 -7.59 14.77
C THR A 578 -3.28 -8.37 16.06
N ASN A 579 -4.09 -7.83 16.96
CA ASN A 579 -4.54 -8.55 18.14
C ASN A 579 -5.68 -9.51 17.74
N LEU A 580 -5.49 -10.81 17.99
CA LEU A 580 -6.42 -11.89 17.69
C LEU A 580 -6.93 -12.48 19.01
N ASP A 581 -8.22 -12.29 19.29
CA ASP A 581 -8.88 -12.83 20.47
C ASP A 581 -9.09 -14.36 20.35
N GLY A 582 -9.46 -15.03 21.45
CA GLY A 582 -9.55 -16.49 21.58
C GLY A 582 -10.63 -17.17 20.74
N LEU A 583 -11.49 -16.41 20.04
CA LEU A 583 -12.48 -16.96 19.11
C LEU A 583 -11.88 -17.58 17.85
N ILE A 584 -10.65 -17.20 17.49
CA ILE A 584 -9.98 -17.69 16.28
C ILE A 584 -9.57 -19.15 16.50
N ASP A 585 -10.09 -20.03 15.66
CA ASP A 585 -9.78 -21.45 15.72
C ASP A 585 -8.26 -21.66 15.55
N PRO A 586 -7.63 -22.62 16.28
CA PRO A 586 -6.19 -22.86 16.18
C PRO A 586 -5.68 -23.11 14.75
N ALA A 587 -6.51 -23.70 13.88
CA ALA A 587 -6.18 -23.88 12.46
C ALA A 587 -5.96 -22.55 11.73
N GLY A 588 -6.59 -21.47 12.19
CA GLY A 588 -6.50 -20.10 11.69
C GLY A 588 -7.29 -19.88 10.40
N TRP A 589 -7.14 -20.76 9.42
CA TRP A 589 -7.68 -20.59 8.06
C TRP A 589 -8.56 -21.77 7.67
N LEU A 590 -9.59 -21.50 6.86
CA LEU A 590 -10.58 -22.50 6.43
C LEU A 590 -10.42 -22.80 4.92
N PRO A 591 -10.38 -24.08 4.48
CA PRO A 591 -10.40 -24.40 3.05
C PRO A 591 -11.68 -23.88 2.40
N TRP A 592 -11.59 -23.45 1.14
CA TRP A 592 -12.79 -23.14 0.34
C TRP A 592 -13.53 -24.43 -0.03
N LYS A 593 -12.83 -25.35 -0.70
CA LYS A 593 -13.32 -26.69 -1.07
C LYS A 593 -12.15 -27.62 -1.37
N GLY A 594 -12.02 -28.73 -0.63
CA GLY A 594 -10.94 -29.69 -0.83
C GLY A 594 -9.56 -29.04 -0.74
N ASP A 595 -8.71 -29.30 -1.73
CA ASP A 595 -7.35 -28.76 -1.88
C ASP A 595 -7.27 -27.52 -2.78
N PHE A 596 -8.40 -26.98 -3.23
CA PHE A 596 -8.46 -25.77 -4.06
C PHE A 596 -7.67 -24.62 -3.43
N ALA A 597 -6.81 -24.00 -4.25
CA ALA A 597 -5.98 -22.84 -3.92
C ALA A 597 -4.90 -23.04 -2.84
N LEU A 598 -4.88 -24.16 -2.09
CA LEU A 598 -4.03 -24.31 -0.90
C LEU A 598 -2.53 -24.19 -1.19
N SER A 599 -2.10 -24.50 -2.41
CA SER A 599 -0.72 -24.39 -2.87
C SER A 599 -0.37 -23.07 -3.58
N THR A 600 -1.38 -22.28 -3.97
CA THR A 600 -1.22 -21.06 -4.79
C THR A 600 -1.62 -19.77 -4.08
N LEU A 601 -2.40 -19.87 -3.00
CA LEU A 601 -2.74 -18.74 -2.13
C LEU A 601 -1.51 -18.20 -1.38
N TYR A 602 -1.62 -16.99 -0.84
CA TYR A 602 -0.63 -16.41 0.09
C TYR A 602 -1.34 -15.89 1.34
N TYR A 603 -1.32 -16.66 2.41
CA TYR A 603 -1.86 -16.29 3.72
C TYR A 603 -0.74 -16.06 4.73
N GLY A 604 -0.61 -14.82 5.17
CA GLY A 604 0.48 -14.37 6.02
C GLY A 604 0.02 -13.91 7.40
N GLU A 605 0.75 -14.31 8.44
CA GLU A 605 0.64 -13.74 9.79
C GLU A 605 2.01 -13.21 10.24
N TYR A 606 2.07 -11.95 10.70
CA TYR A 606 3.29 -11.30 11.17
C TYR A 606 3.04 -10.57 12.49
N MET A 607 3.76 -10.97 13.55
CA MET A 607 3.73 -10.32 14.87
C MET A 607 2.32 -10.07 15.45
N SER A 608 1.36 -10.94 15.17
CA SER A 608 0.04 -10.90 15.81
C SER A 608 0.16 -11.20 17.31
N THR A 609 -0.73 -10.62 18.12
CA THR A 609 -0.78 -10.80 19.59
C THR A 609 -2.16 -11.29 20.03
N GLY A 610 -2.34 -11.62 21.31
CA GLY A 610 -3.63 -12.12 21.83
C GLY A 610 -3.73 -13.64 21.82
N THR A 611 -4.77 -14.17 22.46
CA THR A 611 -4.94 -15.60 22.72
C THR A 611 -5.18 -16.43 21.46
N GLY A 612 -5.70 -15.83 20.39
CA GLY A 612 -5.89 -16.46 19.08
C GLY A 612 -4.68 -16.39 18.14
N ALA A 613 -3.60 -15.71 18.53
CA ALA A 613 -2.44 -15.46 17.64
C ALA A 613 -1.40 -16.58 17.57
N SER A 614 -1.52 -17.64 18.39
CA SER A 614 -0.58 -18.75 18.35
C SER A 614 -0.59 -19.45 16.99
N THR A 615 0.56 -19.49 16.31
CA THR A 615 0.68 -20.13 14.99
C THR A 615 0.99 -21.63 15.05
N LYS A 616 1.21 -22.20 16.25
CA LYS A 616 1.61 -23.62 16.42
C LYS A 616 0.59 -24.60 15.83
N GLY A 617 -0.70 -24.31 16.00
CA GLY A 617 -1.82 -25.13 15.54
C GLY A 617 -2.30 -24.83 14.12
N ARG A 618 -1.65 -23.89 13.42
CA ARG A 618 -2.08 -23.46 12.08
C ARG A 618 -1.94 -24.57 11.06
N VAL A 619 -2.80 -24.48 10.05
CA VAL A 619 -2.77 -25.31 8.83
C VAL A 619 -1.37 -25.41 8.22
N LYS A 620 -1.07 -26.52 7.54
CA LYS A 620 0.23 -26.80 6.92
C LYS A 620 0.21 -26.64 5.40
N TRP A 621 -0.64 -25.74 4.89
CA TRP A 621 -0.75 -25.51 3.45
C TRP A 621 0.52 -24.84 2.90
N PRO A 622 0.97 -25.18 1.69
CA PRO A 622 2.14 -24.52 1.10
C PRO A 622 1.99 -22.99 0.98
N GLY A 623 0.78 -22.50 0.76
CA GLY A 623 0.48 -21.06 0.69
C GLY A 623 0.32 -20.35 2.04
N TYR A 624 0.38 -21.06 3.16
CA TYR A 624 0.35 -20.44 4.49
C TYR A 624 1.77 -20.11 4.97
N HIS A 625 1.95 -18.90 5.50
CA HIS A 625 3.23 -18.36 5.90
C HIS A 625 3.15 -17.70 7.28
N THR A 626 3.90 -18.24 8.25
CA THR A 626 4.29 -17.46 9.43
C THR A 626 5.45 -16.55 9.03
N ILE A 627 5.15 -15.28 8.80
CA ILE A 627 6.14 -14.32 8.34
C ILE A 627 7.04 -13.97 9.52
N THR A 628 8.36 -14.13 9.34
CA THR A 628 9.36 -13.78 10.36
C THR A 628 10.24 -12.60 9.92
N SER A 629 10.34 -12.36 8.61
CA SER A 629 11.18 -11.31 8.05
C SER A 629 10.45 -9.96 8.01
N PRO A 630 11.00 -8.90 8.65
CA PRO A 630 10.54 -7.52 8.50
C PRO A 630 10.47 -7.07 7.03
N LYS A 631 11.41 -7.54 6.19
CA LYS A 631 11.45 -7.21 4.76
C LYS A 631 10.26 -7.80 4.00
N GLU A 632 9.84 -9.01 4.36
CA GLU A 632 8.67 -9.65 3.75
C GLU A 632 7.38 -8.97 4.19
N ALA A 633 7.25 -8.70 5.50
CA ALA A 633 6.13 -7.93 6.04
C ALA A 633 6.06 -6.50 5.45
N GLY A 634 7.22 -5.88 5.20
CA GLY A 634 7.37 -4.55 4.61
C GLY A 634 6.67 -4.36 3.27
N LYS A 635 6.52 -5.44 2.47
CA LYS A 635 5.81 -5.40 1.18
C LYS A 635 4.31 -5.09 1.33
N PHE A 636 3.75 -5.36 2.50
CA PHE A 636 2.32 -5.21 2.81
C PHE A 636 2.02 -3.93 3.62
N THR A 637 3.00 -3.04 3.77
CA THR A 637 2.79 -1.71 4.40
C THR A 637 1.98 -0.78 3.52
N VAL A 638 1.42 0.27 4.12
CA VAL A 638 0.66 1.30 3.38
C VAL A 638 1.52 1.95 2.28
N GLU A 639 2.80 2.21 2.56
CA GLU A 639 3.73 2.72 1.55
C GLU A 639 3.87 1.77 0.37
N ASN A 640 4.30 0.52 0.61
CA ASN A 640 4.68 -0.37 -0.48
C ASN A 640 3.49 -1.01 -1.19
N PHE A 641 2.42 -1.31 -0.46
CA PHE A 641 1.26 -2.02 -1.01
C PHE A 641 0.28 -1.08 -1.72
N LEU A 642 0.10 0.15 -1.21
CA LEU A 642 -0.85 1.11 -1.76
C LEU A 642 -0.21 2.31 -2.47
N ALA A 643 1.12 2.45 -2.45
CA ALA A 643 1.79 3.72 -2.73
C ALA A 643 1.21 4.87 -1.86
N GLY A 644 0.81 4.56 -0.63
CA GLY A 644 -0.11 5.38 0.18
C GLY A 644 0.41 6.78 0.53
N ASN A 645 1.73 6.95 0.59
CA ASN A 645 2.38 8.24 0.84
C ASN A 645 1.94 9.35 -0.13
N SER A 646 1.62 8.96 -1.37
CA SER A 646 1.28 9.89 -2.44
C SER A 646 -0.15 10.42 -2.40
N TRP A 647 -1.08 9.73 -1.72
CA TRP A 647 -2.51 10.04 -1.83
C TRP A 647 -3.29 10.03 -0.51
N ILE A 648 -2.89 9.24 0.49
CA ILE A 648 -3.60 9.18 1.79
C ILE A 648 -3.32 10.44 2.61
N SER A 649 -2.09 10.96 2.56
CA SER A 649 -1.72 12.24 3.19
C SER A 649 -2.58 13.40 2.67
N ALA A 650 -2.88 13.42 1.37
CA ALA A 650 -3.76 14.40 0.74
C ALA A 650 -5.26 14.20 1.10
N ALA A 651 -5.65 13.03 1.59
CA ALA A 651 -6.96 12.84 2.21
C ALA A 651 -7.03 13.46 3.62
N GLY A 652 -5.87 13.74 4.23
CA GLY A 652 -5.73 14.32 5.56
C GLY A 652 -6.16 13.38 6.69
N VAL A 653 -6.00 12.08 6.44
CA VAL A 653 -6.26 10.99 7.38
C VAL A 653 -4.93 10.49 7.94
N PRO A 654 -4.82 10.22 9.26
CA PRO A 654 -3.60 9.66 9.84
C PRO A 654 -3.36 8.24 9.31
N PHE A 655 -2.10 7.90 9.01
CA PHE A 655 -1.72 6.54 8.62
C PHE A 655 -0.28 6.24 9.01
N ASP A 656 -0.01 4.97 9.31
CA ASP A 656 1.35 4.50 9.60
C ASP A 656 1.97 3.99 8.29
N SER A 657 2.95 4.73 7.79
CA SER A 657 3.57 4.58 6.46
C SER A 657 4.59 3.43 6.37
N VAL A 658 5.66 3.49 7.19
CA VAL A 658 6.86 2.61 7.07
C VAL A 658 7.39 2.12 8.42
N GLN A 659 7.29 2.94 9.48
CA GLN A 659 8.20 2.86 10.64
C GLN A 659 7.86 1.81 11.70
N ASP A 660 6.72 1.14 11.63
CA ASP A 660 6.32 0.29 12.75
C ASP A 660 7.02 -1.10 12.69
N ILE A 661 7.32 -1.63 11.50
CA ILE A 661 7.83 -3.01 11.37
C ILE A 661 9.25 -3.18 11.98
N SER A 662 10.03 -2.12 12.12
CA SER A 662 11.36 -2.16 12.76
C SER A 662 11.38 -1.86 14.26
N ARG A 663 10.26 -1.44 14.87
CA ARG A 663 10.19 -1.19 16.32
C ARG A 663 9.95 -2.50 17.06
N HIS A 664 10.98 -2.98 17.78
CA HIS A 664 10.85 -4.05 18.77
C HIS A 664 9.82 -3.64 19.86
N PRO A 665 8.99 -4.58 20.37
CA PRO A 665 7.93 -4.28 21.34
C PRO A 665 8.43 -4.04 22.78
N SER A 666 9.62 -3.46 22.98
CA SER A 666 10.16 -3.19 24.32
C SER A 666 9.68 -1.88 24.96
N CYS A 667 8.74 -1.15 24.35
CA CYS A 667 8.16 0.07 24.92
C CYS A 667 6.65 0.15 24.71
N PHE A 668 5.91 -0.82 25.25
CA PHE A 668 4.57 -0.54 25.76
C PHE A 668 4.69 -0.38 27.28
N GLN A 669 4.57 0.86 27.75
CA GLN A 669 4.41 1.14 29.17
C GLN A 669 3.13 0.45 29.65
N ALA A 670 3.31 -0.56 30.50
CA ALA A 670 2.22 -1.07 31.33
C ALA A 670 1.74 0.05 32.26
N PRO A 671 0.43 0.15 32.56
CA PRO A 671 -0.08 1.12 33.51
C PRO A 671 0.56 0.88 34.89
N ARG A 672 1.21 1.91 35.43
CA ARG A 672 1.78 1.90 36.80
C ARG A 672 0.67 1.55 37.80
N GLN A 673 0.73 0.36 38.37
CA GLN A 673 0.17 0.14 39.70
C GLN A 673 1.18 0.63 40.73
N GLN A 674 0.70 1.43 41.67
CA GLN A 674 1.45 1.88 42.83
C GLN A 674 1.84 0.68 43.70
N GLY A 675 3.13 0.54 43.97
CA GLY A 675 3.66 -0.44 44.91
C GLY A 675 5.13 -0.17 45.19
N ASN A 676 5.40 0.42 46.35
CA ASN A 676 6.73 0.56 46.94
C ASN A 676 7.45 -0.79 46.99
N THR A 677 8.73 -0.83 46.60
CA THR A 677 9.88 -1.18 47.46
C THR A 677 11.17 -1.21 46.64
N SER A 678 12.26 -0.82 47.29
CA SER A 678 13.59 -0.60 46.72
C SER A 678 14.39 -1.90 46.54
N MET A 679 15.26 -1.94 45.52
CA MET A 679 16.65 -2.41 45.70
C MET A 679 17.49 -2.00 44.48
N ALA A 680 18.46 -1.12 44.72
CA ALA A 680 19.44 -0.68 43.75
C ALA A 680 20.65 -1.62 43.76
N ALA A 681 21.11 -2.05 42.58
CA ALA A 681 22.46 -2.58 42.37
C ALA A 681 23.19 -1.63 41.41
N SER A 682 24.22 -0.98 41.94
CA SER A 682 25.03 0.06 41.30
C SER A 682 26.18 -0.57 40.50
N PHE A 683 26.25 -0.31 39.19
CA PHE A 683 27.52 -0.36 38.44
C PHE A 683 27.99 1.09 38.26
N ARG A 684 29.10 1.47 38.92
CA ARG A 684 29.76 2.77 38.71
C ARG A 684 30.90 2.57 37.71
N ILE A 685 30.81 3.24 36.57
CA ILE A 685 31.94 3.47 35.66
C ILE A 685 32.81 4.55 36.29
N THR A 686 34.12 4.31 36.38
CA THR A 686 35.05 5.24 37.03
C THR A 686 35.58 6.28 36.04
N ARG A 687 36.14 7.37 36.56
CA ARG A 687 36.72 8.46 35.76
C ARG A 687 37.91 7.98 34.92
N GLU A 688 38.63 6.95 35.37
CA GLU A 688 39.72 6.32 34.62
C GLU A 688 39.22 5.53 33.40
N ASP A 689 38.05 4.89 33.49
CA ASP A 689 37.44 4.14 32.37
C ASP A 689 37.02 5.07 31.20
N LEU A 690 36.57 6.29 31.53
CA LEU A 690 36.24 7.32 30.55
C LEU A 690 37.49 7.96 29.95
N ALA A 691 38.53 8.22 30.75
CA ALA A 691 39.79 8.77 30.24
C ALA A 691 40.46 7.84 29.21
N ALA A 692 40.46 6.53 29.47
CA ALA A 692 41.01 5.53 28.55
C ALA A 692 40.19 5.36 27.24
N TYR A 693 38.89 5.70 27.27
CA TYR A 693 38.04 5.72 26.08
C TYR A 693 38.28 6.96 25.21
N PHE A 694 38.51 8.12 25.82
CA PHE A 694 38.67 9.39 25.11
C PHE A 694 40.09 9.65 24.58
N GLU A 695 41.14 9.12 25.22
CA GLU A 695 42.51 9.13 24.64
C GLU A 695 42.60 8.37 23.32
N ARG A 696 41.72 7.38 23.07
CA ARG A 696 41.64 6.67 21.79
C ARG A 696 40.94 7.48 20.68
N GLN A 697 40.29 8.59 21.02
CA GLN A 697 39.46 9.38 20.09
C GLN A 697 40.01 10.80 19.82
N ASN A 698 41.22 11.12 20.30
CA ASN A 698 41.98 12.31 19.92
C ASN A 698 41.25 13.66 20.11
N PHE A 699 40.52 13.84 21.22
CA PHE A 699 39.94 15.13 21.61
C PHE A 699 40.82 15.81 22.66
N ALA A 700 41.31 17.02 22.37
CA ALA A 700 42.04 17.86 23.32
C ALA A 700 41.07 18.63 24.24
N PHE A 701 41.37 18.63 25.55
CA PHE A 701 40.68 19.43 26.56
C PHE A 701 41.34 20.82 26.63
N CYS A 702 40.56 21.91 26.62
CA CYS A 702 41.05 23.22 27.07
C CYS A 702 40.78 23.33 28.58
N GLU A 703 41.83 23.30 29.41
CA GLU A 703 41.76 23.79 30.78
C GLU A 703 41.64 25.33 30.78
N ALA A 704 40.74 25.86 31.59
CA ALA A 704 40.59 27.29 31.79
C ALA A 704 41.30 27.69 33.10
N GLU A 705 42.54 28.18 33.00
CA GLU A 705 43.17 28.97 34.05
C GLU A 705 42.88 30.47 33.84
N THR A 706 42.22 31.06 34.85
CA THR A 706 42.32 32.44 35.37
C THR A 706 42.22 33.68 34.45
N ASP A 707 41.25 34.54 34.81
CA ASP A 707 41.18 36.01 34.69
C ASP A 707 41.36 36.72 33.32
N ARG A 708 40.22 37.03 32.66
CA ARG A 708 39.80 38.35 32.08
C ARG A 708 38.53 38.24 31.21
N PRO A 709 37.80 39.33 30.91
CA PRO A 709 36.42 39.26 30.39
C PRO A 709 36.38 39.07 28.88
N VAL A 710 35.59 38.11 28.40
CA VAL A 710 35.36 37.86 26.97
C VAL A 710 34.03 38.47 26.53
N ASN A 711 34.12 39.57 25.81
CA ASN A 711 33.09 39.99 24.85
C ASN A 711 33.20 39.09 23.60
N SER A 712 32.05 38.72 23.05
CA SER A 712 31.81 38.12 21.72
C SER A 712 32.41 36.72 21.43
N CYS A 713 31.52 35.72 21.28
CA CYS A 713 31.78 34.55 20.45
C CYS A 713 31.15 34.78 19.07
N ILE A 714 31.99 35.08 18.07
CA ILE A 714 31.70 34.95 16.65
C ILE A 714 32.46 33.71 16.17
N PHE A 715 31.75 32.83 15.46
CA PHE A 715 32.32 31.68 14.74
C PHE A 715 33.32 32.14 13.68
N GLU A 716 34.58 31.70 13.76
CA GLU A 716 35.50 31.70 12.61
C GLU A 716 35.90 30.28 12.19
N ARG A 717 35.94 30.10 10.86
CA ARG A 717 36.20 28.87 10.11
C ARG A 717 37.65 28.40 10.26
N PRO A 718 37.96 27.09 10.15
CA PRO A 718 39.33 26.67 9.90
C PRO A 718 39.62 26.64 8.40
N ARG A 719 40.60 27.41 7.94
CA ARG A 719 41.34 27.12 6.70
C ARG A 719 42.61 26.35 7.07
N ALA A 720 42.90 25.37 6.22
CA ALA A 720 44.14 24.62 6.16
C ALA A 720 45.40 25.47 6.39
N THR A 721 46.34 24.93 7.14
CA THR A 721 47.75 25.33 7.05
C THR A 721 48.58 24.15 6.62
N ALA A 722 48.91 24.15 5.33
CA ALA A 722 50.22 23.74 4.88
C ALA A 722 51.28 24.61 5.58
N THR A 723 52.29 23.94 6.12
CA THR A 723 53.69 24.35 6.32
C THR A 723 54.03 25.85 6.42
N CYS A 724 54.59 26.22 7.58
CA CYS A 724 55.42 27.40 7.80
C CYS A 724 56.57 27.52 6.78
N LYS A 725 56.75 28.72 6.23
CA LYS A 725 58.07 29.32 5.96
C LYS A 725 57.92 30.84 5.79
N GLU A 726 58.66 31.57 6.63
CA GLU A 726 59.31 32.89 6.39
C GLU A 726 58.41 34.05 5.88
N ALA A 727 58.44 35.28 6.37
CA ALA A 727 59.29 35.99 7.31
C ALA A 727 58.58 37.31 7.68
N HIS A 728 58.84 37.79 8.90
CA HIS A 728 59.03 39.20 9.27
C HIS A 728 58.67 40.30 8.25
N LYS A 729 57.72 41.19 8.60
CA LYS A 729 57.97 42.59 9.05
C LYS A 729 56.75 43.52 8.87
N ASN A 730 56.62 44.39 9.87
CA ASN A 730 55.96 45.71 9.90
C ASN A 730 54.42 45.73 9.95
N GLN A 731 53.81 45.88 11.15
CA GLN A 731 53.57 47.14 11.90
C GLN A 731 52.72 48.20 11.17
N GLN A 732 51.57 48.48 11.81
CA GLN A 732 50.84 49.76 11.91
C GLN A 732 50.03 50.26 10.71
N ARG A 733 48.71 50.05 10.79
CA ARG A 733 47.75 51.09 11.22
C ARG A 733 46.44 50.49 11.70
#